data_AF-A0A8B8DVB5-F1
#
_entry.id   AF-A0A8B8DVB5-F1
#
_cell.length_a   1.000
_cell.length_b   1.000
_cell.length_c   1.000
_cell.angle_alpha   90.00
_cell.angle_beta   90.00
_cell.angle_gamma   90.00
#
_symmetry.space_group_name_H-M   'P 1'
#
loop_
_entity.id
_entity.type
_entity.pdbx_description
1 polymer ?
#
loop_
_entity_poly.entity_id
_entity_poly.type
_entity_poly.pdbx_seq_one_letter_code
_entity_poly.pdbx_strand_id
1 'polypeptide(L)'
;MSASMRGDKFVKAKQATLTVMETLSIHDRFGIVVFNNKAHTKDGCYKDQLVSLTQTTKDSLQKFLNSLVADSSANYAAAVQKAFVYFKTSTDGERRDQILLFVSDGSNDGGDPLEVIRDENQQLNNRVVIHTYGIGTGLTGVDEELLINMTEQTLNDNNYGYIKRGKFVKLTDLTYLREEMGTFYDDSSTPITDTPTYTMPYKDFFTNESIITACLPFAFDGVFEGVVCADVLLSELAAEILYLKQGEFSYAFVMDGEERTLVHPLIPDPRDVIAKEQDIINIYNFETSGDVHEVIESMKKGLKGFKSLDITVVKSRGQKYLDGDTHQNIKATYYWSPIVAQGSSYSVCLVMKVNNTKYSIIDHPQPIPGDFLYHQRDLENWPSPFCNNFERYATQAKSTVKLTPDAFTEPYLYTGIQETQVRVQQYKEYLSEERSINPGLKASAIKSIRLTYPIEKFWKNTSQHKAPYVIWRYIATVDGIVRVYPGVRLTDDYDHKLRPWYHRALSNKGLNVLLPPYIDRWGAGTVITITKAISIGYNQMIEGALGTDFSIYYFHQKLQDLYPICANKINYTCMVIDDSGFLIMHPYYIESKEKSTHSDIIQAHITHREGIISRSLISNGIMYRQPCRDTENKKEQFTYRVSLPQSHLGGKIDSNGGYEIRPVTGSNVFLILKRRIFSTIEEEEQECCSEKVFISPSSIECRNHPCTCLCYEELQFNECRNKYNSTDGIYPCYPQLPTLKTVSAPEKDKIKGLPTCFPTNCACRKTERECFQTSGCSWCNSDVKGDLVVDGFCDLKEICPSQQCLNEECEAKCCGSECNPSSSSAALSVGVGVGAAVVIIIVIFVVVFIVRRRQGETADDTYLDVTHDNEVFNSVGGKKHVYNEAPHYYLTELGPLE
;
A
#
# COMPACT_ATOMS: atom_id res chain seq x y z
N MET A 1 -19.78 -37.30 19.76
CA MET A 1 -21.04 -36.57 19.49
C MET A 1 -22.28 -37.40 19.83
N SER A 2 -22.15 -38.53 20.51
CA SER A 2 -23.31 -39.25 21.06
C SER A 2 -24.16 -38.35 21.96
N ALA A 3 -25.44 -38.70 22.13
CA ALA A 3 -26.36 -38.00 23.00
C ALA A 3 -25.85 -37.86 24.45
N SER A 4 -25.04 -38.82 24.92
CA SER A 4 -24.39 -38.81 26.25
C SER A 4 -23.42 -37.63 26.47
N MET A 5 -22.85 -37.10 25.38
CA MET A 5 -21.92 -35.97 25.41
C MET A 5 -22.62 -34.60 25.54
N ARG A 6 -23.96 -34.50 25.50
CA ARG A 6 -24.68 -33.22 25.59
C ARG A 6 -24.30 -32.40 26.83
N GLY A 7 -24.39 -31.07 26.70
CA GLY A 7 -24.05 -30.13 27.77
C GLY A 7 -22.54 -29.92 27.89
N ASP A 8 -22.05 -29.84 29.13
CA ASP A 8 -20.68 -29.42 29.44
C ASP A 8 -19.60 -30.33 28.84
N LYS A 9 -19.84 -31.65 28.76
CA LYS A 9 -18.89 -32.61 28.17
C LYS A 9 -18.51 -32.23 26.74
N PHE A 10 -19.50 -31.95 25.89
CA PHE A 10 -19.23 -31.58 24.51
C PHE A 10 -18.62 -30.19 24.38
N VAL A 11 -19.02 -29.23 25.21
CA VAL A 11 -18.40 -27.89 25.25
C VAL A 11 -16.92 -28.00 25.62
N LYS A 12 -16.58 -28.79 26.64
CA LYS A 12 -15.20 -29.00 27.09
C LYS A 12 -14.37 -29.78 26.07
N ALA A 13 -14.92 -30.80 25.42
CA ALA A 13 -14.25 -31.51 24.33
C ALA A 13 -13.96 -30.59 23.13
N LYS A 14 -14.89 -29.69 22.77
CA LYS A 14 -14.64 -28.65 21.75
C LYS A 14 -13.51 -27.72 22.16
N GLN A 15 -13.52 -27.21 23.40
CA GLN A 15 -12.46 -26.33 23.93
C GLN A 15 -11.08 -27.01 23.93
N ALA A 16 -11.01 -28.29 24.31
CA ALA A 16 -9.78 -29.06 24.29
C ALA A 16 -9.27 -29.30 22.86
N THR A 17 -10.16 -29.62 21.91
CA THR A 17 -9.81 -29.75 20.49
C THR A 17 -9.27 -28.45 19.91
N LEU A 18 -9.88 -27.31 20.25
CA LEU A 18 -9.38 -25.99 19.84
C LEU A 18 -8.00 -25.71 20.45
N THR A 19 -7.77 -26.10 21.69
CA THR A 19 -6.47 -25.94 22.35
C THR A 19 -5.39 -26.75 21.65
N VAL A 20 -5.65 -28.02 21.29
CA VAL A 20 -4.72 -28.81 20.47
C VAL A 20 -4.45 -28.12 19.13
N MET A 21 -5.48 -27.60 18.47
CA MET A 21 -5.30 -26.88 17.20
C MET A 21 -4.47 -25.59 17.36
N GLU A 22 -4.52 -24.95 18.53
CA GLU A 22 -3.74 -23.76 18.87
C GLU A 22 -2.28 -24.09 19.19
N THR A 23 -1.98 -25.26 19.77
CA THR A 23 -0.59 -25.68 20.04
C THR A 23 0.17 -26.09 18.78
N LEU A 24 -0.54 -26.41 17.71
CA LEU A 24 0.04 -26.83 16.44
C LEU A 24 0.39 -25.65 15.53
N SER A 25 1.48 -25.83 14.80
CA SER A 25 2.06 -24.86 13.87
C SER A 25 1.60 -25.12 12.43
N ILE A 26 2.01 -24.22 11.51
CA ILE A 26 1.82 -24.45 10.06
C ILE A 26 2.64 -25.65 9.54
N HIS A 27 3.63 -26.14 10.30
CA HIS A 27 4.34 -27.38 9.97
C HIS A 27 3.47 -28.60 10.15
N ASP A 28 2.46 -28.54 11.02
CA ASP A 28 1.66 -29.69 11.37
C ASP A 28 0.52 -29.90 10.38
N ARG A 29 -0.01 -31.11 10.40
CA ARG A 29 -1.15 -31.50 9.58
C ARG A 29 -2.24 -31.97 10.51
N PHE A 30 -3.38 -31.31 10.44
CA PHE A 30 -4.46 -31.50 11.40
C PHE A 30 -5.77 -31.86 10.70
N GLY A 31 -6.59 -32.63 11.38
CA GLY A 31 -7.89 -33.06 10.90
C GLY A 31 -8.78 -33.39 12.08
N ILE A 32 -10.08 -33.20 11.90
CA ILE A 32 -11.08 -33.46 12.94
C ILE A 32 -12.04 -34.51 12.42
N VAL A 33 -12.22 -35.59 13.19
CA VAL A 33 -13.32 -36.54 13.01
C VAL A 33 -14.25 -36.40 14.19
N VAL A 34 -15.52 -36.17 13.92
CA VAL A 34 -16.56 -36.12 14.96
C VAL A 34 -17.56 -37.21 14.70
N PHE A 35 -17.94 -37.98 15.72
CA PHE A 35 -18.70 -39.21 15.52
C PHE A 35 -19.89 -39.37 16.47
N ASN A 36 -20.94 -39.99 15.97
CA ASN A 36 -22.06 -40.55 16.71
C ASN A 36 -22.28 -41.99 16.19
N ASN A 37 -23.46 -42.35 15.68
CA ASN A 37 -23.67 -43.62 14.98
C ASN A 37 -22.93 -43.68 13.63
N LYS A 38 -22.47 -42.53 13.12
CA LYS A 38 -21.61 -42.38 11.94
C LYS A 38 -20.42 -41.47 12.25
N ALA A 39 -19.39 -41.53 11.41
CA ALA A 39 -18.27 -40.60 11.44
C ALA A 39 -18.51 -39.43 10.47
N HIS A 40 -18.28 -38.21 10.96
CA HIS A 40 -18.45 -36.97 10.22
C HIS A 40 -17.14 -36.19 10.19
N THR A 41 -16.86 -35.60 9.05
CA THR A 41 -15.73 -34.70 8.81
C THR A 41 -16.27 -33.44 8.15
N LYS A 42 -15.50 -32.36 8.18
CA LYS A 42 -15.84 -31.17 7.42
C LYS A 42 -15.83 -31.50 5.92
N ASP A 43 -16.82 -30.98 5.19
CA ASP A 43 -16.93 -31.16 3.74
C ASP A 43 -15.81 -30.46 2.97
N GLY A 44 -15.75 -30.70 1.65
CA GLY A 44 -14.72 -30.14 0.78
C GLY A 44 -13.38 -30.87 0.94
N CYS A 45 -12.29 -30.12 0.89
CA CYS A 45 -10.95 -30.71 0.90
C CYS A 45 -10.51 -31.21 2.30
N TYR A 46 -11.30 -31.01 3.35
CA TYR A 46 -11.05 -31.50 4.71
C TYR A 46 -11.54 -32.94 4.93
N LYS A 47 -12.30 -33.50 3.98
CA LYS A 47 -13.06 -34.74 4.16
C LYS A 47 -12.18 -35.98 4.37
N ASP A 48 -11.09 -36.06 3.62
CA ASP A 48 -10.27 -37.27 3.49
C ASP A 48 -8.77 -36.99 3.60
N GLN A 49 -8.33 -35.78 3.97
CA GLN A 49 -6.90 -35.45 4.13
C GLN A 49 -6.68 -34.51 5.32
N LEU A 50 -5.50 -34.61 5.94
CA LEU A 50 -5.03 -33.63 6.92
C LEU A 50 -4.60 -32.35 6.21
N VAL A 51 -4.84 -31.21 6.85
CA VAL A 51 -4.58 -29.88 6.28
C VAL A 51 -3.51 -29.13 7.07
N SER A 52 -2.78 -28.24 6.42
CA SER A 52 -1.88 -27.30 7.08
C SER A 52 -2.68 -26.31 7.93
N LEU A 53 -2.25 -26.02 9.16
CA LEU A 53 -2.96 -25.11 10.06
C LEU A 53 -2.61 -23.63 9.83
N THR A 54 -3.13 -23.07 8.75
CA THR A 54 -3.16 -21.60 8.52
C THR A 54 -4.28 -20.93 9.31
N GLN A 55 -4.26 -19.60 9.47
CA GLN A 55 -5.33 -18.90 10.19
C GLN A 55 -6.71 -19.16 9.55
N THR A 56 -6.76 -19.14 8.22
CA THR A 56 -7.98 -19.44 7.46
C THR A 56 -8.52 -20.84 7.78
N THR A 57 -7.66 -21.85 7.83
CA THR A 57 -8.08 -23.23 8.14
C THR A 57 -8.50 -23.39 9.60
N LYS A 58 -7.81 -22.73 10.55
CA LYS A 58 -8.17 -22.70 11.97
C LYS A 58 -9.57 -22.14 12.16
N ASP A 59 -9.88 -20.99 11.54
CA ASP A 59 -11.22 -20.39 11.56
C ASP A 59 -12.28 -21.32 10.95
N SER A 60 -11.94 -21.99 9.84
CA SER A 60 -12.85 -22.88 9.12
C SER A 60 -13.19 -24.16 9.91
N LEU A 61 -12.21 -24.71 10.63
CA LEU A 61 -12.37 -25.85 11.53
C LEU A 61 -13.07 -25.46 12.84
N GLN A 62 -12.79 -24.28 13.38
CA GLN A 62 -13.49 -23.74 14.56
C GLN A 62 -14.98 -23.53 14.27
N LYS A 63 -15.33 -22.94 13.12
CA LYS A 63 -16.73 -22.81 12.67
C LYS A 63 -17.41 -24.16 12.51
N PHE A 64 -16.71 -25.15 11.94
CA PHE A 64 -17.21 -26.52 11.83
C PHE A 64 -17.51 -27.10 13.22
N LEU A 65 -16.56 -27.09 14.16
CA LEU A 65 -16.76 -27.56 15.52
C LEU A 65 -17.94 -26.87 16.22
N ASN A 66 -18.08 -25.56 16.05
CA ASN A 66 -19.13 -24.78 16.68
C ASN A 66 -20.54 -25.09 16.12
N SER A 67 -20.65 -25.45 14.84
CA SER A 67 -21.93 -25.81 14.21
C SER A 67 -22.52 -27.16 14.66
N LEU A 68 -21.72 -28.00 15.30
CA LEU A 68 -22.10 -29.37 15.65
C LEU A 68 -22.95 -29.44 16.92
N VAL A 69 -23.87 -30.41 16.95
CA VAL A 69 -24.76 -30.73 18.08
C VAL A 69 -24.67 -32.23 18.37
N ALA A 70 -24.64 -32.60 19.66
CA ALA A 70 -24.56 -33.99 20.08
C ALA A 70 -25.92 -34.72 19.98
N ASP A 71 -25.93 -35.89 19.34
CA ASP A 71 -27.11 -36.71 19.10
C ASP A 71 -26.75 -38.18 18.77
N SER A 72 -27.74 -39.09 18.85
CA SER A 72 -27.61 -40.53 18.53
C SER A 72 -26.62 -41.32 19.41
N SER A 73 -26.42 -42.62 19.11
CA SER A 73 -25.46 -43.51 19.78
C SER A 73 -24.00 -43.24 19.36
N ALA A 74 -23.01 -43.98 19.88
CA ALA A 74 -21.61 -43.88 19.46
C ALA A 74 -21.13 -45.14 18.71
N ASN A 75 -20.39 -44.97 17.62
CA ASN A 75 -19.77 -46.04 16.85
C ASN A 75 -18.26 -45.78 16.70
N TYR A 76 -17.46 -46.42 17.55
CA TYR A 76 -16.02 -46.18 17.61
C TYR A 76 -15.31 -46.74 16.38
N ALA A 77 -15.71 -47.92 15.88
CA ALA A 77 -15.13 -48.52 14.68
C ALA A 77 -15.23 -47.58 13.47
N ALA A 78 -16.41 -46.98 13.23
CA ALA A 78 -16.59 -46.02 12.14
C ALA A 78 -15.73 -44.75 12.32
N ALA A 79 -15.62 -44.25 13.55
CA ALA A 79 -14.83 -43.07 13.87
C ALA A 79 -13.34 -43.29 13.61
N VAL A 80 -12.80 -44.40 14.12
CA VAL A 80 -11.40 -44.76 13.97
C VAL A 80 -11.08 -45.07 12.52
N GLN A 81 -11.92 -45.85 11.82
CA GLN A 81 -11.73 -46.11 10.39
C GLN A 81 -11.63 -44.80 9.59
N LYS A 82 -12.50 -43.84 9.88
CA LYS A 82 -12.46 -42.53 9.22
C LYS A 82 -11.20 -41.73 9.58
N ALA A 83 -10.71 -41.83 10.81
CA ALA A 83 -9.44 -41.20 11.20
C ALA A 83 -8.23 -41.81 10.47
N PHE A 84 -8.19 -43.13 10.29
CA PHE A 84 -7.11 -43.79 9.54
C PHE A 84 -7.07 -43.42 8.05
N VAL A 85 -8.21 -43.03 7.46
CA VAL A 85 -8.22 -42.46 6.09
C VAL A 85 -7.28 -41.25 5.98
N TYR A 86 -7.27 -40.36 6.99
CA TYR A 86 -6.40 -39.18 7.00
C TYR A 86 -4.91 -39.54 6.95
N PHE A 87 -4.49 -40.60 7.64
CA PHE A 87 -3.10 -41.02 7.65
C PHE A 87 -2.69 -41.71 6.35
N LYS A 88 -3.59 -42.50 5.75
CA LYS A 88 -3.36 -43.21 4.48
C LYS A 88 -3.28 -42.27 3.26
N THR A 89 -3.98 -41.16 3.28
CA THR A 89 -4.02 -40.19 2.18
C THR A 89 -2.92 -39.12 2.27
N SER A 90 -2.21 -39.04 3.40
CA SER A 90 -1.16 -38.06 3.63
C SER A 90 0.09 -38.37 2.79
N THR A 91 0.46 -37.46 1.90
CA THR A 91 1.61 -37.61 0.99
C THR A 91 2.97 -37.60 1.69
N ASP A 92 3.05 -37.00 2.89
CA ASP A 92 4.27 -36.90 3.68
C ASP A 92 4.25 -37.80 4.94
N GLY A 93 3.30 -38.73 5.01
CA GLY A 93 3.04 -39.54 6.20
C GLY A 93 4.23 -40.41 6.65
N GLU A 94 5.22 -40.64 5.80
CA GLU A 94 6.44 -41.40 6.15
C GLU A 94 7.42 -40.61 7.03
N ARG A 95 7.41 -39.28 6.96
CA ARG A 95 8.39 -38.39 7.63
C ARG A 95 7.86 -37.70 8.88
N ARG A 96 6.61 -37.97 9.26
CA ARG A 96 5.91 -37.27 10.35
C ARG A 96 5.34 -38.26 11.35
N ASP A 97 5.35 -37.87 12.61
CA ASP A 97 4.65 -38.61 13.66
C ASP A 97 3.14 -38.59 13.38
N GLN A 98 2.51 -39.76 13.51
CA GLN A 98 1.08 -39.95 13.28
C GLN A 98 0.39 -40.15 14.63
N ILE A 99 -0.34 -39.15 15.10
CA ILE A 99 -0.92 -39.14 16.44
C ILE A 99 -2.45 -39.00 16.34
N LEU A 100 -3.16 -39.92 17.00
CA LEU A 100 -4.61 -39.92 17.14
C LEU A 100 -4.99 -39.60 18.58
N LEU A 101 -5.69 -38.49 18.79
CA LEU A 101 -6.28 -38.12 20.09
C LEU A 101 -7.78 -38.48 20.07
N PHE A 102 -8.18 -39.45 20.89
CA PHE A 102 -9.55 -39.98 20.92
C PHE A 102 -10.26 -39.61 22.23
N VAL A 103 -11.37 -38.88 22.15
CA VAL A 103 -12.12 -38.43 23.34
C VAL A 103 -13.51 -39.05 23.35
N SER A 104 -13.90 -39.67 24.47
CA SER A 104 -15.25 -40.22 24.64
C SER A 104 -15.72 -40.27 26.09
N ASP A 105 -17.03 -40.26 26.31
CA ASP A 105 -17.65 -40.47 27.62
C ASP A 105 -18.19 -41.89 27.84
N GLY A 106 -17.92 -42.81 26.90
CA GLY A 106 -18.26 -44.24 26.98
C GLY A 106 -19.35 -44.67 25.97
N SER A 107 -19.83 -45.90 26.14
CA SER A 107 -20.96 -46.50 25.42
C SER A 107 -20.75 -46.67 23.92
N ASN A 108 -19.79 -47.53 23.52
CA ASN A 108 -19.67 -47.95 22.12
C ASN A 108 -20.82 -48.91 21.75
N ASP A 109 -21.75 -48.43 20.92
CA ASP A 109 -22.89 -49.20 20.38
C ASP A 109 -22.63 -49.67 18.94
N GLY A 110 -21.40 -49.48 18.43
CA GLY A 110 -20.98 -49.80 17.07
C GLY A 110 -20.15 -51.07 16.94
N GLY A 111 -19.33 -51.14 15.88
CA GLY A 111 -18.40 -52.25 15.67
C GLY A 111 -17.22 -52.24 16.65
N ASP A 112 -16.39 -53.28 16.60
CA ASP A 112 -15.17 -53.38 17.42
C ASP A 112 -14.06 -52.46 16.86
N PRO A 113 -13.66 -51.40 17.59
CA PRO A 113 -12.58 -50.52 17.14
C PRO A 113 -11.20 -51.19 17.17
N LEU A 114 -10.99 -52.24 17.96
CA LEU A 114 -9.66 -52.88 18.07
C LEU A 114 -9.28 -53.63 16.80
N GLU A 115 -10.24 -54.30 16.15
CA GLU A 115 -10.02 -54.95 14.85
C GLU A 115 -9.70 -53.91 13.76
N VAL A 116 -10.43 -52.79 13.75
CA VAL A 116 -10.18 -51.69 12.82
C VAL A 116 -8.79 -51.08 13.03
N ILE A 117 -8.39 -50.83 14.27
CA ILE A 117 -7.05 -50.30 14.61
C ILE A 117 -5.98 -51.26 14.11
N ARG A 118 -6.12 -52.56 14.36
CA ARG A 118 -5.19 -53.58 13.88
C ARG A 118 -5.05 -53.52 12.36
N ASP A 119 -6.16 -53.65 11.64
CA ASP A 119 -6.15 -53.80 10.18
C ASP A 119 -5.66 -52.52 9.48
N GLU A 120 -6.01 -51.35 10.01
CA GLU A 120 -5.65 -50.06 9.42
C GLU A 120 -4.24 -49.61 9.81
N ASN A 121 -3.78 -49.86 11.04
CA ASN A 121 -2.42 -49.47 11.46
C ASN A 121 -1.34 -50.40 10.86
N GLN A 122 -1.67 -51.68 10.59
CA GLN A 122 -0.79 -52.59 9.85
C GLN A 122 -0.41 -52.02 8.47
N GLN A 123 -1.36 -51.38 7.78
CA GLN A 123 -1.11 -50.74 6.47
C GLN A 123 -0.18 -49.50 6.58
N LEU A 124 0.05 -48.99 7.79
CA LEU A 124 0.89 -47.84 8.08
C LEU A 124 2.18 -48.22 8.83
N ASN A 125 2.53 -49.51 8.82
CA ASN A 125 3.68 -50.08 9.54
C ASN A 125 3.62 -49.87 11.07
N ASN A 126 2.42 -49.90 11.65
CA ASN A 126 2.16 -49.75 13.09
C ASN A 126 2.69 -48.43 13.70
N ARG A 127 2.76 -47.37 12.89
CA ARG A 127 3.36 -46.08 13.29
C ARG A 127 2.40 -45.13 14.00
N VAL A 128 1.09 -45.37 13.93
CA VAL A 128 0.11 -44.49 14.57
C VAL A 128 0.12 -44.68 16.08
N VAL A 129 0.30 -43.58 16.82
CA VAL A 129 0.19 -43.50 18.28
C VAL A 129 -1.22 -43.05 18.65
N ILE A 130 -1.87 -43.76 19.56
CA ILE A 130 -3.26 -43.50 19.94
C ILE A 130 -3.31 -43.11 21.42
N HIS A 131 -3.70 -41.87 21.71
CA HIS A 131 -4.03 -41.42 23.07
C HIS A 131 -5.54 -41.41 23.23
N THR A 132 -6.04 -41.93 24.35
CA THR A 132 -7.48 -41.93 24.62
C THR A 132 -7.81 -41.21 25.92
N TYR A 133 -8.89 -40.44 25.89
CA TYR A 133 -9.37 -39.60 26.98
C TYR A 133 -10.81 -39.99 27.32
N GLY A 134 -10.98 -40.70 28.44
CA GLY A 134 -12.28 -41.08 28.99
C GLY A 134 -12.82 -39.97 29.90
N ILE A 135 -13.96 -39.37 29.56
CA ILE A 135 -14.45 -38.16 30.23
C ILE A 135 -15.80 -38.34 30.96
N GLY A 136 -15.92 -37.70 32.11
CA GLY A 136 -17.15 -37.66 32.91
C GLY A 136 -17.34 -38.86 33.85
N THR A 137 -18.39 -38.80 34.64
CA THR A 137 -18.69 -39.78 35.71
C THR A 137 -19.44 -41.02 35.21
N GLY A 138 -19.85 -41.05 33.95
CA GLY A 138 -20.64 -42.12 33.35
C GLY A 138 -19.86 -43.24 32.67
N LEU A 139 -18.51 -43.16 32.66
CA LEU A 139 -17.64 -44.14 32.02
C LEU A 139 -17.69 -45.47 32.80
N THR A 140 -18.18 -46.55 32.18
CA THR A 140 -18.22 -47.87 32.83
C THR A 140 -16.84 -48.53 32.82
N GLY A 141 -16.63 -49.56 33.67
CA GLY A 141 -15.37 -50.31 33.66
C GLY A 141 -15.06 -50.99 32.32
N VAL A 142 -16.10 -51.40 31.58
CA VAL A 142 -15.97 -51.99 30.24
C VAL A 142 -15.52 -50.94 29.22
N ASP A 143 -16.09 -49.73 29.30
CA ASP A 143 -15.69 -48.63 28.42
C ASP A 143 -14.25 -48.18 28.68
N GLU A 144 -13.86 -48.14 29.96
CA GLU A 144 -12.50 -47.83 30.39
C GLU A 144 -11.49 -48.85 29.86
N GLU A 145 -11.77 -50.15 30.03
CA GLU A 145 -10.93 -51.22 29.52
C GLU A 145 -10.82 -51.18 27.99
N LEU A 146 -11.91 -50.86 27.28
CA LEU A 146 -11.88 -50.69 25.83
C LEU A 146 -10.95 -49.53 25.40
N LEU A 147 -11.02 -48.37 26.05
CA LEU A 147 -10.15 -47.23 25.75
C LEU A 147 -8.68 -47.53 26.07
N ILE A 148 -8.40 -48.23 27.16
CA ILE A 148 -7.06 -48.73 27.49
C ILE A 148 -6.57 -49.66 26.38
N ASN A 149 -7.38 -50.65 25.98
CA ASN A 149 -7.02 -51.60 24.93
C ASN A 149 -6.77 -50.91 23.57
N MET A 150 -7.53 -49.85 23.25
CA MET A 150 -7.30 -49.02 22.06
C MET A 150 -5.96 -48.28 22.13
N THR A 151 -5.61 -47.75 23.30
CA THR A 151 -4.35 -47.02 23.55
C THR A 151 -3.14 -47.95 23.46
N GLU A 152 -3.25 -49.13 24.06
CA GLU A 152 -2.20 -50.16 24.07
C GLU A 152 -2.14 -50.95 22.75
N GLN A 153 -3.16 -50.81 21.90
CA GLN A 153 -3.32 -51.50 20.62
C GLN A 153 -3.13 -53.02 20.79
N THR A 154 -3.90 -53.63 21.71
CA THR A 154 -3.69 -55.01 22.18
C THR A 154 -3.82 -56.10 21.11
N LEU A 155 -4.51 -55.82 19.99
CA LEU A 155 -4.62 -56.72 18.85
C LEU A 155 -3.53 -56.52 17.77
N ASN A 156 -2.49 -55.70 18.04
CA ASN A 156 -1.44 -55.41 17.07
C ASN A 156 -0.67 -56.66 16.59
N ASP A 157 -0.23 -56.65 15.33
CA ASP A 157 0.71 -57.63 14.79
C ASP A 157 2.09 -56.99 14.57
N ASN A 158 3.07 -57.40 15.38
CA ASN A 158 4.44 -56.88 15.33
C ASN A 158 5.19 -57.23 14.02
N ASN A 159 4.68 -58.14 13.18
CA ASN A 159 5.28 -58.46 11.89
C ASN A 159 5.31 -57.25 10.93
N TYR A 160 4.44 -56.26 11.15
CA TYR A 160 4.32 -55.04 10.34
C TYR A 160 5.03 -53.82 10.96
N GLY A 161 5.66 -53.98 12.13
CA GLY A 161 6.34 -52.91 12.86
C GLY A 161 5.99 -52.90 14.35
N TYR A 162 6.79 -52.20 15.15
CA TYR A 162 6.51 -52.05 16.58
C TYR A 162 5.67 -50.81 16.83
N ILE A 163 4.61 -50.97 17.64
CA ILE A 163 3.81 -49.84 18.11
C ILE A 163 4.57 -49.02 19.14
N LYS A 164 4.38 -47.70 19.10
CA LYS A 164 4.64 -46.81 20.23
C LYS A 164 3.34 -46.67 21.02
N ARG A 165 3.36 -47.06 22.30
CA ARG A 165 2.18 -47.00 23.18
C ARG A 165 1.82 -45.54 23.47
N GLY A 166 0.53 -45.22 23.41
CA GLY A 166 0.02 -43.91 23.82
C GLY A 166 -0.36 -43.86 25.30
N LYS A 167 -1.07 -42.79 25.69
CA LYS A 167 -1.54 -42.52 27.06
C LYS A 167 -3.06 -42.63 27.14
N PHE A 168 -3.55 -43.33 28.17
CA PHE A 168 -4.95 -43.29 28.59
C PHE A 168 -5.10 -42.33 29.77
N VAL A 169 -6.08 -41.43 29.70
CA VAL A 169 -6.40 -40.49 30.79
C VAL A 169 -7.88 -40.53 31.10
N LYS A 170 -8.22 -40.78 32.36
CA LYS A 170 -9.59 -40.72 32.88
C LYS A 170 -9.82 -39.40 33.62
N LEU A 171 -10.82 -38.64 33.18
CA LEU A 171 -11.11 -37.31 33.71
C LEU A 171 -12.54 -37.21 34.22
N THR A 172 -12.69 -37.11 35.54
CA THR A 172 -13.97 -36.82 36.18
C THR A 172 -14.26 -35.32 36.21
N ASP A 173 -13.23 -34.51 36.45
CA ASP A 173 -13.27 -33.06 36.31
C ASP A 173 -12.84 -32.65 34.89
N LEU A 174 -13.80 -32.14 34.12
CA LEU A 174 -13.63 -31.77 32.72
C LEU A 174 -12.80 -30.51 32.52
N THR A 175 -12.46 -29.78 33.59
CA THR A 175 -11.61 -28.58 33.49
C THR A 175 -10.18 -28.93 33.04
N TYR A 176 -9.66 -30.09 33.42
CA TYR A 176 -8.32 -30.58 33.07
C TYR A 176 -8.21 -31.18 31.66
N LEU A 177 -9.34 -31.49 30.99
CA LEU A 177 -9.32 -32.08 29.64
C LEU A 177 -8.55 -31.20 28.63
N ARG A 178 -8.67 -29.88 28.80
CA ARG A 178 -7.96 -28.91 27.97
C ARG A 178 -6.45 -29.04 28.10
N GLU A 179 -5.97 -29.16 29.33
CA GLU A 179 -4.55 -29.27 29.67
C GLU A 179 -3.98 -30.60 29.16
N GLU A 180 -4.60 -31.72 29.55
CA GLU A 180 -4.15 -33.08 29.20
C GLU A 180 -4.15 -33.37 27.69
N MET A 181 -5.08 -32.79 26.94
CA MET A 181 -5.04 -32.88 25.47
C MET A 181 -4.03 -31.91 24.88
N GLY A 182 -3.88 -30.72 25.47
CA GLY A 182 -2.94 -29.70 25.00
C GLY A 182 -1.47 -30.10 25.15
N THR A 183 -1.16 -30.98 26.10
CA THR A 183 0.19 -31.50 26.38
C THR A 183 0.42 -32.93 25.89
N PHE A 184 -0.31 -33.37 24.85
CA PHE A 184 -0.18 -34.73 24.29
C PHE A 184 1.26 -35.09 23.87
N TYR A 185 2.12 -34.10 23.64
CA TYR A 185 3.51 -34.25 23.23
C TYR A 185 4.47 -34.53 24.40
N ASP A 186 4.08 -34.39 25.67
CA ASP A 186 4.97 -34.60 26.82
C ASP A 186 5.52 -36.05 26.90
N ASP A 187 4.78 -37.03 26.38
CA ASP A 187 5.21 -38.43 26.32
C ASP A 187 6.10 -38.75 25.11
N SER A 188 6.32 -37.78 24.21
CA SER A 188 7.30 -37.90 23.15
C SER A 188 8.67 -37.53 23.72
N SER A 189 9.69 -38.36 23.47
CA SER A 189 11.05 -38.09 23.91
C SER A 189 11.58 -36.86 23.17
N THR A 190 11.32 -35.65 23.70
CA THR A 190 11.83 -34.41 23.14
C THR A 190 13.35 -34.49 23.23
N PRO A 191 14.07 -34.56 22.09
CA PRO A 191 15.51 -34.64 22.15
C PRO A 191 16.02 -33.34 22.75
N ILE A 192 16.61 -33.44 23.94
CA ILE A 192 17.30 -32.31 24.58
C ILE A 192 18.46 -31.95 23.64
N THR A 193 18.43 -30.73 23.11
CA THR A 193 19.39 -30.24 22.14
C THR A 193 19.83 -28.83 22.49
N ASP A 194 21.11 -28.56 22.31
CA ASP A 194 21.69 -27.22 22.45
C ASP A 194 21.53 -26.39 21.15
N THR A 195 20.84 -26.93 20.14
CA THR A 195 20.56 -26.22 18.88
C THR A 195 19.22 -25.49 18.97
N PRO A 196 19.20 -24.14 18.86
CA PRO A 196 17.95 -23.40 18.92
C PRO A 196 17.08 -23.70 17.71
N THR A 197 15.77 -23.69 17.94
CA THR A 197 14.76 -23.75 16.87
C THR A 197 14.15 -22.37 16.69
N TYR A 198 13.96 -21.95 15.44
CA TYR A 198 13.41 -20.66 15.10
C TYR A 198 11.94 -20.80 14.68
N THR A 199 11.08 -19.96 15.22
CA THR A 199 9.67 -19.87 14.79
C THR A 199 9.56 -19.25 13.41
N MET A 200 8.38 -19.36 12.79
CA MET A 200 8.03 -18.49 11.67
C MET A 200 7.71 -17.09 12.17
N PRO A 201 7.89 -16.05 11.32
CA PRO A 201 7.43 -14.70 11.65
C PRO A 201 5.96 -14.72 12.05
N TYR A 202 5.67 -14.14 13.20
CA TYR A 202 4.32 -13.92 13.68
C TYR A 202 4.17 -12.50 14.23
N LYS A 203 2.94 -12.04 14.38
CA LYS A 203 2.68 -10.73 14.97
C LYS A 203 2.73 -10.85 16.49
N ASP A 204 3.64 -10.10 17.11
CA ASP A 204 3.71 -10.03 18.56
C ASP A 204 2.39 -9.47 19.12
N PHE A 205 1.88 -10.09 20.17
CA PHE A 205 0.60 -9.72 20.77
C PHE A 205 0.62 -8.31 21.38
N PHE A 206 1.75 -7.87 21.93
CA PHE A 206 1.85 -6.60 22.65
C PHE A 206 2.13 -5.43 21.71
N THR A 207 3.02 -5.62 20.74
CA THR A 207 3.48 -4.57 19.84
C THR A 207 2.78 -4.60 18.49
N ASN A 208 2.16 -5.71 18.08
CA ASN A 208 1.66 -5.92 16.71
C ASN A 208 2.74 -5.75 15.63
N GLU A 209 4.02 -5.88 16.03
CA GLU A 209 5.16 -5.92 15.13
C GLU A 209 5.52 -7.36 14.79
N SER A 210 6.15 -7.57 13.63
CA SER A 210 6.55 -8.91 13.23
C SER A 210 7.83 -9.33 13.95
N ILE A 211 7.78 -10.45 14.66
CA ILE A 211 8.91 -11.02 15.41
C ILE A 211 9.22 -12.44 14.96
N ILE A 212 10.45 -12.88 15.23
CA ILE A 212 10.87 -14.27 15.20
C ILE A 212 11.39 -14.65 16.58
N THR A 213 11.15 -15.89 17.00
CA THR A 213 11.52 -16.37 18.33
C THR A 213 12.46 -17.54 18.19
N ALA A 214 13.60 -17.47 18.87
CA ALA A 214 14.54 -18.58 19.00
C ALA A 214 14.27 -19.28 20.33
N CYS A 215 14.02 -20.59 20.29
CA CYS A 215 13.66 -21.39 21.46
C CYS A 215 14.62 -22.58 21.65
N LEU A 216 14.90 -22.90 22.92
CA LEU A 216 15.67 -24.06 23.35
C LEU A 216 14.90 -24.83 24.42
N PRO A 217 14.78 -26.16 24.32
CA PRO A 217 14.25 -26.97 25.42
C PRO A 217 15.27 -26.98 26.57
N PHE A 218 14.79 -26.89 27.81
CA PHE A 218 15.61 -27.13 28.99
C PHE A 218 15.10 -28.34 29.75
N ALA A 219 16.05 -29.06 30.36
CA ALA A 219 15.77 -30.25 31.12
C ALA A 219 16.45 -30.18 32.49
N PHE A 220 15.77 -30.74 33.48
CA PHE A 220 16.29 -30.93 34.84
C PHE A 220 16.38 -32.44 35.09
N ASP A 221 17.53 -32.92 35.55
CA ASP A 221 17.80 -34.36 35.76
C ASP A 221 17.45 -35.28 34.56
N GLY A 222 17.59 -34.76 33.34
CA GLY A 222 17.30 -35.50 32.10
C GLY A 222 15.81 -35.57 31.72
N VAL A 223 14.94 -34.89 32.47
CA VAL A 223 13.51 -34.76 32.19
C VAL A 223 13.26 -33.38 31.57
N PHE A 224 12.48 -33.32 30.48
CA PHE A 224 12.06 -32.06 29.89
C PHE A 224 11.18 -31.29 30.88
N GLU A 225 11.55 -30.04 31.19
CA GLU A 225 10.83 -29.19 32.14
C GLU A 225 10.21 -27.96 31.48
N GLY A 226 10.72 -27.55 30.32
CA GLY A 226 10.14 -26.44 29.57
C GLY A 226 11.05 -25.91 28.47
N VAL A 227 10.77 -24.67 28.05
CA VAL A 227 11.45 -24.02 26.93
C VAL A 227 11.87 -22.61 27.33
N VAL A 228 13.09 -22.23 26.97
CA VAL A 228 13.58 -20.85 27.05
C VAL A 228 13.55 -20.26 25.65
N CYS A 229 12.92 -19.10 25.49
CA CYS A 229 12.76 -18.44 24.20
C CYS A 229 13.23 -16.98 24.27
N ALA A 230 13.73 -16.46 23.13
CA ALA A 230 14.10 -15.07 22.96
C ALA A 230 13.50 -14.52 21.65
N ASP A 231 12.78 -13.41 21.77
CA ASP A 231 12.14 -12.72 20.65
C ASP A 231 13.07 -11.71 20.00
N VAL A 232 13.02 -11.62 18.68
CA VAL A 232 13.79 -10.68 17.87
C VAL A 232 12.85 -10.03 16.86
N LEU A 233 12.92 -8.70 16.74
CA LEU A 233 12.18 -7.97 15.71
C LEU A 233 12.66 -8.37 14.31
N LEU A 234 11.74 -8.79 13.45
CA LEU A 234 12.09 -9.18 12.09
C LEU A 234 12.62 -7.99 11.28
N SER A 235 12.11 -6.78 11.56
CA SER A 235 12.58 -5.53 10.96
C SER A 235 14.03 -5.19 11.32
N GLU A 236 14.51 -5.62 12.49
CA GLU A 236 15.89 -5.51 12.92
C GLU A 236 16.75 -6.59 12.26
N LEU A 237 16.32 -7.86 12.34
CA LEU A 237 17.04 -9.00 11.79
C LEU A 237 17.27 -8.88 10.27
N ALA A 238 16.28 -8.37 9.54
CA ALA A 238 16.32 -8.24 8.08
C ALA A 238 16.66 -6.84 7.60
N ALA A 239 17.16 -5.94 8.46
CA ALA A 239 17.39 -4.53 8.11
C ALA A 239 18.30 -4.37 6.88
N GLU A 240 19.37 -5.16 6.76
CA GLU A 240 20.28 -5.10 5.60
C GLU A 240 19.57 -5.42 4.27
N ILE A 241 18.54 -6.26 4.32
CA ILE A 241 17.72 -6.67 3.18
C ILE A 241 16.67 -5.60 2.87
N LEU A 242 15.98 -5.11 3.91
CA LEU A 242 14.94 -4.09 3.79
C LEU A 242 15.48 -2.76 3.22
N TYR A 243 16.72 -2.41 3.55
CA TYR A 243 17.39 -1.18 3.12
C TYR A 243 18.46 -1.40 2.05
N LEU A 244 18.42 -2.52 1.34
CA LEU A 244 19.38 -2.85 0.29
C LEU A 244 19.39 -1.80 -0.84
N LYS A 245 20.59 -1.29 -1.16
CA LYS A 245 20.82 -0.33 -2.27
C LYS A 245 21.95 -0.79 -3.17
N GLN A 246 21.70 -1.78 -4.02
CA GLN A 246 22.67 -2.23 -5.03
C GLN A 246 22.11 -2.08 -6.44
N GLY A 247 21.36 -1.00 -6.71
CA GLY A 247 20.80 -0.67 -8.01
C GLY A 247 19.28 -0.63 -8.04
N GLU A 248 18.72 -0.14 -9.15
CA GLU A 248 17.29 0.11 -9.28
C GLU A 248 16.42 -1.17 -9.26
N PHE A 249 17.02 -2.29 -9.63
CA PHE A 249 16.36 -3.60 -9.73
C PHE A 249 16.95 -4.63 -8.77
N SER A 250 17.81 -4.20 -7.84
CA SER A 250 18.37 -5.13 -6.86
C SER A 250 17.39 -5.36 -5.74
N TYR A 251 17.23 -6.61 -5.33
CA TYR A 251 16.48 -6.97 -4.14
C TYR A 251 17.08 -8.22 -3.51
N ALA A 252 16.72 -8.50 -2.27
CA ALA A 252 17.13 -9.72 -1.59
C ALA A 252 15.95 -10.35 -0.86
N PHE A 253 16.04 -11.66 -0.63
CA PHE A 253 15.05 -12.43 0.10
C PHE A 253 15.73 -13.51 0.94
N VAL A 254 15.00 -13.99 1.95
CA VAL A 254 15.42 -15.08 2.83
C VAL A 254 14.38 -16.18 2.78
N MET A 255 14.83 -17.41 2.65
CA MET A 255 13.97 -18.60 2.75
C MET A 255 14.62 -19.67 3.63
N ASP A 256 13.83 -20.60 4.16
CA ASP A 256 14.34 -21.77 4.87
C ASP A 256 14.45 -23.04 4.00
N GLY A 257 14.95 -24.11 4.62
CA GLY A 257 15.10 -25.43 3.99
C GLY A 257 13.79 -26.08 3.53
N GLU A 258 12.63 -25.55 3.91
CA GLU A 258 11.30 -26.04 3.52
C GLU A 258 10.60 -25.13 2.49
N GLU A 259 11.35 -24.28 1.77
CA GLU A 259 10.84 -23.34 0.74
C GLU A 259 9.99 -22.19 1.28
N ARG A 260 9.97 -21.96 2.59
CA ARG A 260 9.20 -20.87 3.17
C ARG A 260 10.02 -19.59 3.15
N THR A 261 9.35 -18.49 2.89
CA THR A 261 9.94 -17.17 2.70
C THR A 261 9.79 -16.40 4.00
N LEU A 262 10.92 -15.96 4.55
CA LEU A 262 10.97 -15.15 5.76
C LEU A 262 10.78 -13.67 5.42
N VAL A 263 11.53 -13.18 4.43
CA VAL A 263 11.52 -11.78 3.96
C VAL A 263 11.62 -11.79 2.44
N HIS A 264 10.79 -10.99 1.76
CA HIS A 264 10.83 -10.78 0.32
C HIS A 264 10.19 -9.42 -0.04
N PRO A 265 10.58 -8.72 -1.12
CA PRO A 265 9.98 -7.42 -1.47
C PRO A 265 8.48 -7.45 -1.78
N LEU A 266 7.97 -8.62 -2.18
CA LEU A 266 6.55 -8.87 -2.48
C LEU A 266 5.75 -9.39 -1.28
N ILE A 267 6.38 -9.42 -0.12
CA ILE A 267 5.76 -9.73 1.17
C ILE A 267 5.56 -8.40 1.92
N PRO A 268 4.44 -8.22 2.66
CA PRO A 268 4.24 -7.02 3.48
C PRO A 268 5.46 -6.71 4.36
N ASP A 269 5.85 -5.44 4.39
CA ASP A 269 7.03 -4.98 5.14
C ASP A 269 6.86 -5.34 6.63
N PRO A 270 7.86 -5.95 7.30
CA PRO A 270 7.77 -6.32 8.71
C PRO A 270 7.44 -5.16 9.66
N ARG A 271 7.71 -3.93 9.24
CA ARG A 271 7.41 -2.69 10.00
C ARG A 271 5.96 -2.24 9.86
N ASP A 272 5.17 -2.86 8.99
CA ASP A 272 3.77 -2.51 8.81
C ASP A 272 2.92 -3.05 9.96
N VAL A 273 2.37 -2.13 10.76
CA VAL A 273 1.59 -2.50 11.95
C VAL A 273 0.13 -2.82 11.65
N ILE A 274 -0.34 -2.64 10.41
CA ILE A 274 -1.70 -3.00 9.99
C ILE A 274 -1.74 -4.22 9.07
N ALA A 275 -0.57 -4.74 8.66
CA ALA A 275 -0.48 -5.93 7.81
C ALA A 275 -1.00 -7.17 8.54
N LYS A 276 -1.75 -8.01 7.81
CA LYS A 276 -2.21 -9.31 8.32
C LYS A 276 -1.05 -10.30 8.44
N GLU A 277 -1.23 -11.31 9.30
CA GLU A 277 -0.33 -12.46 9.33
C GLU A 277 -0.33 -13.21 7.99
N GLN A 278 0.83 -13.72 7.62
CA GLN A 278 1.05 -14.31 6.30
C GLN A 278 0.66 -15.79 6.28
N ASP A 279 -0.45 -16.08 5.61
CA ASP A 279 -0.87 -17.47 5.34
C ASP A 279 -0.05 -18.09 4.19
N ILE A 280 0.39 -17.29 3.20
CA ILE A 280 1.10 -17.75 2.01
C ILE A 280 2.59 -17.43 2.14
N ILE A 281 3.39 -18.48 2.33
CA ILE A 281 4.82 -18.32 2.65
C ILE A 281 5.76 -19.02 1.66
N ASN A 282 5.28 -19.88 0.76
CA ASN A 282 6.17 -20.59 -0.15
C ASN A 282 6.77 -19.65 -1.21
N ILE A 283 8.09 -19.75 -1.44
CA ILE A 283 8.88 -18.84 -2.31
C ILE A 283 8.40 -18.79 -3.76
N TYR A 284 7.85 -19.89 -4.29
CA TYR A 284 7.31 -19.93 -5.65
C TYR A 284 6.06 -19.04 -5.84
N ASN A 285 5.46 -18.54 -4.76
CA ASN A 285 4.40 -17.53 -4.86
C ASN A 285 4.93 -16.13 -5.16
N PHE A 286 6.23 -15.89 -4.96
CA PHE A 286 6.85 -14.58 -5.09
C PHE A 286 7.86 -14.55 -6.24
N GLU A 287 8.65 -15.61 -6.40
CA GLU A 287 9.56 -15.82 -7.52
C GLU A 287 8.83 -16.55 -8.66
N THR A 288 7.93 -15.83 -9.33
CA THR A 288 7.02 -16.41 -10.35
C THR A 288 7.54 -16.33 -11.79
N SER A 289 8.76 -15.83 -11.99
CA SER A 289 9.34 -15.59 -13.31
C SER A 289 10.78 -16.08 -13.37
N GLY A 290 11.18 -16.56 -14.54
CA GLY A 290 12.44 -17.29 -14.71
C GLY A 290 12.38 -18.70 -14.11
N ASP A 291 13.23 -19.60 -14.62
CA ASP A 291 13.37 -20.94 -14.05
C ASP A 291 14.27 -20.90 -12.81
N VAL A 292 13.66 -20.51 -11.68
CA VAL A 292 14.31 -20.42 -10.36
C VAL A 292 14.45 -21.76 -9.66
N HIS A 293 13.91 -22.86 -10.20
CA HIS A 293 13.84 -24.15 -9.49
C HIS A 293 15.22 -24.64 -9.01
N GLU A 294 16.24 -24.54 -9.87
CA GLU A 294 17.61 -24.91 -9.51
C GLU A 294 18.19 -24.04 -8.39
N VAL A 295 17.86 -22.74 -8.39
CA VAL A 295 18.30 -21.80 -7.35
C VAL A 295 17.69 -22.20 -6.01
N ILE A 296 16.36 -22.40 -5.99
CA ILE A 296 15.61 -22.78 -4.78
C ILE A 296 16.06 -24.15 -4.27
N GLU A 297 16.24 -25.15 -5.14
CA GLU A 297 16.75 -26.48 -4.74
C GLU A 297 18.18 -26.42 -4.18
N SER A 298 19.04 -25.54 -4.72
CA SER A 298 20.37 -25.31 -4.16
C SER A 298 20.30 -24.66 -2.77
N MET A 299 19.42 -23.67 -2.59
CA MET A 299 19.22 -22.99 -1.30
C MET A 299 18.67 -23.94 -0.23
N LYS A 300 17.70 -24.79 -0.57
CA LYS A 300 17.16 -25.82 0.34
C LYS A 300 18.24 -26.77 0.88
N LYS A 301 19.22 -27.11 0.04
CA LYS A 301 20.36 -27.97 0.40
C LYS A 301 21.45 -27.22 1.18
N GLY A 302 21.27 -25.93 1.48
CA GLY A 302 22.25 -25.11 2.17
C GLY A 302 23.52 -24.87 1.36
N LEU A 303 23.43 -24.91 0.02
CA LEU A 303 24.57 -24.69 -0.87
C LEU A 303 24.64 -23.22 -1.28
N LYS A 304 25.85 -22.72 -1.49
CA LYS A 304 26.09 -21.39 -2.08
C LYS A 304 26.24 -21.47 -3.59
N GLY A 305 25.80 -20.44 -4.31
CA GLY A 305 25.90 -20.43 -5.76
C GLY A 305 25.46 -19.11 -6.39
N PHE A 306 25.49 -19.08 -7.72
CA PHE A 306 24.92 -18.00 -8.51
C PHE A 306 24.34 -18.52 -9.83
N LYS A 307 23.33 -17.83 -10.37
CA LYS A 307 22.70 -18.16 -11.66
C LYS A 307 22.10 -16.91 -12.29
N SER A 308 22.27 -16.74 -13.60
CA SER A 308 21.62 -15.66 -14.34
C SER A 308 20.34 -16.15 -15.00
N LEU A 309 19.26 -15.39 -14.84
CA LEU A 309 17.91 -15.70 -15.30
C LEU A 309 17.29 -14.44 -15.92
N ASP A 310 16.41 -14.64 -16.90
CA ASP A 310 15.52 -13.59 -17.39
C ASP A 310 14.26 -13.60 -16.52
N ILE A 311 14.02 -12.49 -15.82
CA ILE A 311 12.97 -12.37 -14.80
C ILE A 311 12.15 -11.10 -14.99
N THR A 312 10.98 -11.07 -14.38
CA THR A 312 10.10 -9.90 -14.31
C THR A 312 10.15 -9.31 -12.91
N VAL A 313 10.66 -8.09 -12.79
CA VAL A 313 10.67 -7.34 -11.52
C VAL A 313 9.41 -6.50 -11.42
N VAL A 314 8.73 -6.64 -10.28
CA VAL A 314 7.53 -5.87 -9.94
C VAL A 314 7.92 -4.65 -9.10
N LYS A 315 7.46 -3.46 -9.47
CA LYS A 315 7.68 -2.21 -8.70
C LYS A 315 6.38 -1.48 -8.45
N SER A 316 6.26 -0.87 -7.26
CA SER A 316 5.13 -0.01 -6.93
C SER A 316 5.05 1.22 -7.84
N ARG A 317 3.82 1.62 -8.19
CA ARG A 317 3.53 2.95 -8.76
C ARG A 317 3.01 3.93 -7.72
N GLY A 318 2.72 3.48 -6.51
CA GLY A 318 2.04 4.28 -5.49
C GLY A 318 1.22 3.41 -4.57
N GLN A 319 -0.08 3.65 -4.51
CA GLN A 319 -1.01 2.88 -3.68
C GLN A 319 -1.41 1.56 -4.35
N LYS A 320 -1.31 0.44 -3.62
CA LYS A 320 -1.58 -0.92 -4.11
C LYS A 320 -2.89 -1.05 -4.89
N TYR A 321 -4.01 -0.59 -4.32
CA TYR A 321 -5.34 -0.78 -4.90
C TYR A 321 -5.77 0.32 -5.90
N LEU A 322 -4.97 1.38 -6.07
CA LEU A 322 -5.30 2.49 -6.97
C LEU A 322 -4.31 2.56 -8.12
N ASP A 323 -3.03 2.73 -7.80
CA ASP A 323 -1.93 2.89 -8.76
C ASP A 323 -1.40 1.55 -9.27
N GLY A 324 -1.45 0.52 -8.41
CA GLY A 324 -0.90 -0.80 -8.71
C GLY A 324 0.61 -0.76 -8.92
N ASP A 325 1.07 -1.59 -9.84
CA ASP A 325 2.46 -1.92 -10.03
C ASP A 325 2.90 -1.85 -11.51
N THR A 326 4.22 -1.85 -11.73
CA THR A 326 4.82 -2.00 -13.06
C THR A 326 5.63 -3.27 -13.11
N HIS A 327 5.59 -3.94 -14.26
CA HIS A 327 6.33 -5.19 -14.51
C HIS A 327 7.43 -4.87 -15.52
N GLN A 328 8.67 -5.20 -15.18
CA GLN A 328 9.82 -4.95 -16.07
C GLN A 328 10.64 -6.22 -16.23
N ASN A 329 10.80 -6.66 -17.48
CA ASN A 329 11.64 -7.80 -17.82
C ASN A 329 13.10 -7.37 -17.82
N ILE A 330 13.91 -8.05 -17.02
CA ILE A 330 15.34 -7.81 -16.93
C ILE A 330 16.10 -9.13 -16.90
N LYS A 331 17.36 -9.08 -17.35
CA LYS A 331 18.31 -10.14 -17.09
C LYS A 331 18.98 -9.90 -15.73
N ALA A 332 18.74 -10.78 -14.77
CA ALA A 332 19.25 -10.68 -13.41
C ALA A 332 20.16 -11.87 -13.06
N THR A 333 21.08 -11.66 -12.13
CA THR A 333 21.89 -12.71 -11.50
C THR A 333 21.47 -12.86 -10.05
N TYR A 334 21.11 -14.08 -9.68
CA TYR A 334 20.83 -14.54 -8.32
C TYR A 334 22.15 -14.98 -7.71
N TYR A 335 22.44 -14.52 -6.50
CA TYR A 335 23.57 -14.95 -5.67
C TYR A 335 23.02 -15.41 -4.33
N TRP A 336 23.27 -16.66 -3.95
CA TRP A 336 22.72 -17.20 -2.72
C TRP A 336 23.78 -17.88 -1.86
N SER A 337 23.53 -17.87 -0.55
CA SER A 337 24.38 -18.48 0.46
C SER A 337 23.54 -18.90 1.68
N PRO A 338 23.89 -20.00 2.36
CA PRO A 338 23.29 -20.33 3.65
C PRO A 338 23.65 -19.28 4.71
N ILE A 339 22.74 -19.03 5.65
CA ILE A 339 22.98 -18.25 6.86
C ILE A 339 23.62 -19.19 7.88
N VAL A 340 24.86 -18.91 8.27
CA VAL A 340 25.64 -19.75 9.18
C VAL A 340 25.29 -19.39 10.62
N ALA A 341 24.17 -19.91 11.11
CA ALA A 341 23.75 -19.84 12.51
C ALA A 341 23.39 -21.24 13.02
N GLN A 342 23.63 -21.51 14.31
CA GLN A 342 23.35 -22.82 14.91
C GLN A 342 21.85 -23.11 14.86
N GLY A 343 21.45 -24.29 14.38
CA GLY A 343 20.04 -24.66 14.22
C GLY A 343 19.31 -23.95 13.06
N SER A 344 19.97 -23.06 12.32
CA SER A 344 19.36 -22.35 11.21
C SER A 344 19.38 -23.17 9.92
N SER A 345 18.22 -23.22 9.25
CA SER A 345 18.07 -23.74 7.88
C SER A 345 17.89 -22.63 6.85
N TYR A 346 18.16 -21.37 7.22
CA TYR A 346 17.92 -20.22 6.36
C TYR A 346 19.00 -20.06 5.28
N SER A 347 18.58 -19.61 4.11
CA SER A 347 19.44 -19.15 3.02
C SER A 347 19.00 -17.77 2.57
N VAL A 348 19.97 -16.90 2.30
CA VAL A 348 19.74 -15.56 1.75
C VAL A 348 20.08 -15.57 0.27
N CYS A 349 19.28 -14.87 -0.53
CA CYS A 349 19.53 -14.65 -1.94
C CYS A 349 19.49 -13.17 -2.27
N LEU A 350 20.49 -12.70 -3.00
CA LEU A 350 20.62 -11.36 -3.56
C LEU A 350 20.44 -11.43 -5.08
N VAL A 351 19.46 -10.69 -5.58
CA VAL A 351 19.14 -10.59 -7.01
C VAL A 351 19.60 -9.23 -7.52
N MET A 352 20.37 -9.20 -8.60
CA MET A 352 20.87 -7.96 -9.21
C MET A 352 20.83 -8.00 -10.73
N LYS A 353 20.55 -6.86 -11.37
CA LYS A 353 20.64 -6.73 -12.83
C LYS A 353 22.08 -7.01 -13.33
N VAL A 354 22.20 -7.74 -14.45
CA VAL A 354 23.50 -7.96 -15.11
C VAL A 354 24.10 -6.63 -15.59
N ASN A 355 25.42 -6.46 -15.45
CA ASN A 355 26.17 -5.24 -15.80
C ASN A 355 25.71 -3.97 -15.05
N ASN A 356 25.41 -4.11 -13.76
CA ASN A 356 25.10 -2.95 -12.94
C ASN A 356 26.36 -2.09 -12.67
N THR A 357 26.60 -1.10 -13.52
CA THR A 357 27.70 -0.14 -13.35
C THR A 357 27.41 0.80 -12.19
N LYS A 358 28.32 0.92 -11.21
CA LYS A 358 28.25 1.96 -10.18
C LYS A 358 28.80 3.27 -10.75
N TYR A 359 27.95 4.29 -10.86
CA TYR A 359 28.41 5.66 -11.08
C TYR A 359 28.41 6.40 -9.75
N SER A 360 29.54 7.00 -9.38
CA SER A 360 29.62 7.98 -8.31
C SER A 360 29.97 9.33 -8.91
N ILE A 361 29.14 10.36 -8.67
CA ILE A 361 29.50 11.76 -8.99
C ILE A 361 30.79 12.12 -8.22
N ILE A 362 31.81 12.58 -8.93
CA ILE A 362 33.17 12.83 -8.43
C ILE A 362 33.39 14.30 -8.00
N ASP A 363 32.59 15.26 -8.50
CA ASP A 363 32.79 16.67 -8.17
C ASP A 363 31.82 17.19 -7.10
N HIS A 364 32.37 17.95 -6.15
CA HIS A 364 31.70 18.32 -4.91
C HIS A 364 31.83 19.82 -4.62
N PRO A 365 30.73 20.52 -4.30
CA PRO A 365 30.84 21.80 -3.63
C PRO A 365 31.36 21.60 -2.20
N GLN A 366 32.31 22.45 -1.78
CA GLN A 366 32.83 22.51 -0.42
C GLN A 366 31.74 22.99 0.56
N PRO A 367 31.72 22.51 1.81
CA PRO A 367 30.71 22.88 2.79
C PRO A 367 30.82 24.36 3.20
N ILE A 368 29.67 24.95 3.53
CA ILE A 368 29.58 26.27 4.17
C ILE A 368 29.13 26.03 5.62
N PRO A 369 29.91 26.43 6.64
CA PRO A 369 29.52 26.32 8.04
C PRO A 369 28.20 27.03 8.36
N GLY A 370 27.33 26.41 9.17
CA GLY A 370 26.09 27.01 9.67
C GLY A 370 24.85 26.83 8.77
N ASP A 371 24.93 26.05 7.71
CA ASP A 371 23.91 25.94 6.66
C ASP A 371 22.98 24.73 6.71
N PHE A 372 23.15 23.89 7.73
CA PHE A 372 22.24 22.78 8.03
C PHE A 372 21.23 23.17 9.11
N LEU A 373 19.94 23.04 8.82
CA LEU A 373 18.87 23.18 9.81
C LEU A 373 18.12 21.85 9.93
N TYR A 374 18.13 21.25 11.12
CA TYR A 374 17.43 19.99 11.33
C TYR A 374 15.94 20.22 11.60
N HIS A 375 15.09 19.27 11.18
CA HIS A 375 13.63 19.42 11.33
C HIS A 375 13.14 19.40 12.79
N GLN A 376 13.94 18.95 13.76
CA GLN A 376 13.54 18.87 15.16
C GLN A 376 13.77 20.18 15.91
N ARG A 377 12.82 21.11 15.81
CA ARG A 377 12.88 22.39 16.53
C ARG A 377 12.98 22.23 18.05
N ASP A 378 12.24 21.30 18.65
CA ASP A 378 12.20 21.20 20.12
C ASP A 378 13.57 20.83 20.71
N LEU A 379 14.49 20.38 19.84
CA LEU A 379 15.87 20.02 20.16
C LEU A 379 16.88 21.05 19.62
N GLU A 380 16.49 21.91 18.68
CA GLU A 380 17.34 22.91 18.02
C GLU A 380 16.67 24.29 17.94
N ASN A 381 17.39 25.33 18.39
CA ASN A 381 16.96 26.71 18.22
C ASN A 381 16.98 27.13 16.75
N TRP A 382 15.82 27.10 16.12
CA TRP A 382 15.64 27.54 14.74
C TRP A 382 15.88 29.04 14.54
N PRO A 383 16.37 29.45 13.35
CA PRO A 383 16.55 30.86 13.02
C PRO A 383 15.21 31.58 12.79
N SER A 384 15.11 32.81 13.30
CA SER A 384 14.00 33.74 13.08
C SER A 384 14.06 34.36 11.67
N PRO A 385 12.96 34.92 11.13
CA PRO A 385 11.62 35.07 11.72
C PRO A 385 10.81 33.76 11.69
N PHE A 386 10.05 33.54 12.77
CA PHE A 386 9.07 32.46 12.85
C PHE A 386 7.73 32.92 12.31
N CYS A 387 7.00 31.98 11.73
CA CYS A 387 5.72 32.25 11.10
C CYS A 387 4.82 31.01 11.15
N ASN A 388 3.52 31.21 10.96
CA ASN A 388 2.62 30.10 10.65
C ASN A 388 2.55 29.89 9.13
N ASN A 389 2.74 28.66 8.69
CA ASN A 389 2.43 28.23 7.32
C ASN A 389 1.25 27.27 7.44
N PHE A 390 0.04 27.78 7.28
CA PHE A 390 -1.19 27.02 7.55
C PHE A 390 -1.23 26.52 9.01
N GLU A 391 -1.52 25.24 9.23
CA GLU A 391 -1.55 24.65 10.57
C GLU A 391 -0.15 24.26 11.10
N ARG A 392 0.94 24.70 10.46
CA ARG A 392 2.31 24.33 10.82
C ARG A 392 3.11 25.51 11.35
N TYR A 393 3.89 25.25 12.41
CA TYR A 393 4.92 26.16 12.87
C TYR A 393 6.11 26.10 11.91
N ALA A 394 6.51 27.24 11.35
CA ALA A 394 7.49 27.28 10.27
C ALA A 394 8.51 28.43 10.41
N THR A 395 9.59 28.36 9.62
CA THR A 395 10.55 29.44 9.40
C THR A 395 10.81 29.64 7.91
N GLN A 396 10.84 30.89 7.46
CA GLN A 396 11.26 31.24 6.09
C GLN A 396 12.77 31.40 5.96
N ALA A 397 13.48 31.44 7.09
CA ALA A 397 14.90 31.71 7.10
C ALA A 397 15.68 30.61 6.38
N LYS A 398 15.29 29.34 6.55
CA LYS A 398 15.94 28.16 5.96
C LYS A 398 14.95 27.03 5.66
N SER A 399 15.34 26.11 4.78
CA SER A 399 14.70 24.81 4.61
C SER A 399 15.13 23.86 5.72
N THR A 400 14.26 22.92 6.12
CA THR A 400 14.60 21.89 7.11
C THR A 400 14.98 20.59 6.43
N VAL A 401 15.90 19.84 7.04
CA VAL A 401 16.32 18.50 6.59
C VAL A 401 15.89 17.46 7.62
N LYS A 402 15.36 16.33 7.13
CA LYS A 402 15.15 15.11 7.88
C LYS A 402 15.97 13.97 7.29
N LEU A 403 16.53 13.17 8.18
CA LEU A 403 17.24 11.93 7.87
C LEU A 403 16.30 10.76 8.13
N THR A 404 16.05 9.93 7.12
CA THR A 404 15.33 8.66 7.26
C THR A 404 16.33 7.53 7.55
N PRO A 405 15.89 6.33 7.99
CA PRO A 405 16.80 5.22 8.31
C PRO A 405 17.82 4.89 7.21
N ASP A 406 17.41 5.10 5.95
CA ASP A 406 18.25 4.95 4.76
C ASP A 406 19.54 5.78 4.72
N ALA A 407 19.60 6.88 5.48
CA ALA A 407 20.74 7.77 5.59
C ALA A 407 21.88 7.21 6.47
N PHE A 408 21.59 6.18 7.27
CA PHE A 408 22.50 5.64 8.27
C PHE A 408 23.14 4.33 7.82
N THR A 409 24.35 4.05 8.30
CA THR A 409 25.08 2.79 8.04
C THR A 409 24.33 1.59 8.63
N GLU A 410 23.72 1.77 9.80
CA GLU A 410 22.89 0.79 10.51
C GLU A 410 21.46 1.34 10.65
N PRO A 411 20.58 1.15 9.65
CA PRO A 411 19.25 1.75 9.63
C PRO A 411 18.34 1.36 10.80
N TYR A 412 18.50 0.15 11.34
CA TYR A 412 17.66 -0.36 12.42
C TYR A 412 17.82 0.43 13.73
N LEU A 413 19.02 0.96 14.03
CA LEU A 413 19.30 1.85 15.17
C LEU A 413 18.60 3.23 15.09
N TYR A 414 17.79 3.44 14.05
CA TYR A 414 17.07 4.68 13.77
C TYR A 414 15.62 4.44 13.36
N THR A 415 15.20 3.18 13.24
CA THR A 415 13.82 2.82 12.88
C THR A 415 12.96 2.85 14.15
N GLY A 416 11.95 3.73 14.20
CA GLY A 416 11.02 3.81 15.34
C GLY A 416 11.60 4.42 16.63
N ILE A 417 12.83 4.95 16.60
CA ILE A 417 13.48 5.55 17.77
C ILE A 417 13.20 7.05 17.82
N GLN A 418 12.81 7.55 19.00
CA GLN A 418 12.68 8.99 19.24
C GLN A 418 14.03 9.69 19.23
N GLU A 419 14.09 10.82 18.54
CA GLU A 419 15.31 11.60 18.41
C GLU A 419 15.61 12.39 19.69
N THR A 420 16.88 12.45 20.08
CA THR A 420 17.32 13.17 21.29
C THR A 420 18.14 14.41 20.93
N GLN A 421 18.18 15.39 21.83
CA GLN A 421 18.92 16.63 21.63
C GLN A 421 20.40 16.39 21.33
N VAL A 422 21.00 15.46 22.07
CA VAL A 422 22.40 15.07 21.90
C VAL A 422 22.65 14.54 20.48
N ARG A 423 21.75 13.70 19.96
CA ARG A 423 21.90 13.09 18.63
C ARG A 423 21.77 14.13 17.51
N VAL A 424 20.78 15.01 17.61
CA VAL A 424 20.59 16.11 16.65
C VAL A 424 21.80 17.04 16.63
N GLN A 425 22.34 17.39 17.80
CA GLN A 425 23.52 18.21 17.92
C GLN A 425 24.76 17.53 17.28
N GLN A 426 24.94 16.23 17.49
CA GLN A 426 26.02 15.47 16.84
C GLN A 426 25.94 15.50 15.30
N TYR A 427 24.73 15.40 14.72
CA TYR A 427 24.57 15.53 13.27
C TYR A 427 25.00 16.91 12.78
N LYS A 428 24.56 17.96 13.48
CA LYS A 428 24.86 19.34 13.13
C LYS A 428 26.35 19.64 13.18
N GLU A 429 27.00 19.29 14.28
CA GLU A 429 28.45 19.48 14.47
C GLU A 429 29.24 18.74 13.40
N TYR A 430 28.84 17.51 13.08
CA TYR A 430 29.53 16.70 12.08
C TYR A 430 29.34 17.26 10.65
N LEU A 431 28.11 17.65 10.28
CA LEU A 431 27.82 18.23 8.97
C LEU A 431 28.41 19.63 8.79
N SER A 432 28.66 20.35 9.89
CA SER A 432 29.32 21.66 9.92
C SER A 432 30.84 21.57 10.07
N GLU A 433 31.40 20.35 10.09
CA GLU A 433 32.84 20.06 10.27
C GLU A 433 33.43 20.52 11.62
N GLU A 434 32.58 20.86 12.59
CA GLU A 434 32.96 21.16 13.98
C GLU A 434 33.33 19.89 14.75
N ARG A 435 32.87 18.73 14.26
CA ARG A 435 33.13 17.40 14.80
C ARG A 435 33.68 16.48 13.72
N SER A 436 34.76 15.76 14.04
CA SER A 436 35.36 14.78 13.11
C SER A 436 34.77 13.37 13.19
N ILE A 437 34.06 13.04 14.28
CA ILE A 437 33.49 11.71 14.51
C ILE A 437 32.13 11.59 13.84
N ASN A 438 32.02 10.68 12.86
CA ASN A 438 30.79 10.38 12.13
C ASN A 438 29.72 9.77 13.06
N PRO A 439 28.51 10.36 13.16
CA PRO A 439 27.41 9.84 13.96
C PRO A 439 26.65 8.66 13.30
N GLY A 440 27.31 7.91 12.41
CA GLY A 440 26.73 6.77 11.68
C GLY A 440 26.06 7.12 10.35
N LEU A 441 26.33 8.31 9.78
CA LEU A 441 25.82 8.72 8.48
C LEU A 441 26.61 8.08 7.33
N LYS A 442 25.89 7.64 6.29
CA LYS A 442 26.50 7.18 5.04
C LYS A 442 27.17 8.35 4.31
N ALA A 443 28.29 8.09 3.65
CA ALA A 443 28.95 9.07 2.80
C ALA A 443 28.03 9.60 1.68
N SER A 444 27.18 8.73 1.12
CA SER A 444 26.18 9.11 0.10
C SER A 444 25.10 10.03 0.67
N ALA A 445 24.66 9.81 1.91
CA ALA A 445 23.71 10.69 2.60
C ALA A 445 24.27 12.10 2.79
N ILE A 446 25.52 12.22 3.27
CA ILE A 446 26.20 13.52 3.42
C ILE A 446 26.29 14.25 2.07
N LYS A 447 26.64 13.50 1.01
CA LYS A 447 26.69 14.02 -0.36
C LYS A 447 25.32 14.52 -0.81
N SER A 448 24.25 13.77 -0.58
CA SER A 448 22.87 14.13 -0.94
C SER A 448 22.37 15.38 -0.19
N ILE A 449 22.76 15.56 1.08
CA ILE A 449 22.47 16.80 1.84
C ILE A 449 23.11 18.01 1.16
N ARG A 450 24.38 17.89 0.76
CA ARG A 450 25.16 18.95 0.10
C ARG A 450 24.65 19.22 -1.31
N LEU A 451 24.32 18.18 -2.08
CA LEU A 451 23.81 18.29 -3.45
C LEU A 451 22.47 19.03 -3.51
N THR A 452 21.59 18.78 -2.54
CA THR A 452 20.26 19.42 -2.50
C THR A 452 20.29 20.83 -1.93
N TYR A 453 21.38 21.27 -1.30
CA TYR A 453 21.43 22.56 -0.60
C TYR A 453 21.20 23.80 -1.51
N PRO A 454 21.82 23.92 -2.71
CA PRO A 454 21.67 25.11 -3.55
C PRO A 454 20.21 25.43 -3.95
N ILE A 455 19.31 24.44 -3.87
CA ILE A 455 17.88 24.62 -4.16
C ILE A 455 17.20 25.60 -3.19
N GLU A 456 17.72 25.74 -1.97
CA GLU A 456 17.14 26.64 -0.96
C GLU A 456 17.17 28.09 -1.44
N LYS A 457 18.29 28.54 -2.02
CA LYS A 457 18.41 29.90 -2.58
C LYS A 457 17.41 30.12 -3.71
N PHE A 458 17.18 29.10 -4.54
CA PHE A 458 16.18 29.16 -5.60
C PHE A 458 14.76 29.27 -5.02
N TRP A 459 14.44 28.51 -3.97
CA TRP A 459 13.13 28.55 -3.31
C TRP A 459 12.84 29.88 -2.61
N LYS A 460 13.82 30.40 -1.86
CA LYS A 460 13.71 31.68 -1.13
C LYS A 460 13.59 32.89 -2.05
N ASN A 461 14.28 32.89 -3.18
CA ASN A 461 14.33 34.06 -4.05
C ASN A 461 13.43 33.88 -5.28
N THR A 462 13.85 33.01 -6.21
CA THR A 462 13.23 32.93 -7.54
C THR A 462 11.82 32.34 -7.48
N SER A 463 11.65 31.24 -6.74
CA SER A 463 10.35 30.55 -6.66
C SER A 463 9.30 31.38 -5.93
N GLN A 464 9.69 32.07 -4.85
CA GLN A 464 8.77 32.94 -4.11
C GLN A 464 8.22 34.08 -4.98
N HIS A 465 9.05 34.66 -5.85
CA HIS A 465 8.61 35.73 -6.75
C HIS A 465 7.88 35.24 -8.01
N LYS A 466 8.38 34.19 -8.67
CA LYS A 466 7.81 33.68 -9.92
C LYS A 466 6.63 32.74 -9.73
N ALA A 467 6.54 32.08 -8.58
CA ALA A 467 5.50 31.10 -8.27
C ALA A 467 4.94 31.31 -6.84
N PRO A 468 4.32 32.48 -6.58
CA PRO A 468 3.74 32.82 -5.27
C PRO A 468 2.47 32.02 -4.93
N TYR A 469 2.05 31.08 -5.77
CA TYR A 469 0.91 30.18 -5.57
C TYR A 469 1.32 28.79 -5.03
N VAL A 470 2.62 28.50 -5.01
CA VAL A 470 3.16 27.23 -4.52
C VAL A 470 3.18 27.21 -2.99
N ILE A 471 2.56 26.18 -2.43
CA ILE A 471 2.30 25.97 -1.01
C ILE A 471 3.51 25.31 -0.34
N TRP A 472 3.89 24.13 -0.81
CA TRP A 472 4.99 23.33 -0.27
C TRP A 472 6.00 23.00 -1.37
N ARG A 473 7.28 22.98 -1.00
CA ARG A 473 8.39 22.59 -1.87
C ARG A 473 9.23 21.58 -1.14
N TYR A 474 9.47 20.43 -1.75
CA TYR A 474 10.23 19.38 -1.11
C TYR A 474 11.03 18.56 -2.12
N ILE A 475 12.17 18.08 -1.67
CA ILE A 475 13.03 17.16 -2.41
C ILE A 475 13.37 15.99 -1.49
N ALA A 476 13.25 14.78 -2.02
CA ALA A 476 13.64 13.56 -1.34
C ALA A 476 14.61 12.75 -2.19
N THR A 477 15.61 12.15 -1.56
CA THR A 477 16.70 11.45 -2.25
C THR A 477 16.69 9.96 -1.92
N VAL A 478 17.20 9.13 -2.85
CA VAL A 478 17.34 7.68 -2.65
C VAL A 478 18.20 7.33 -1.42
N ASP A 479 19.04 8.27 -1.00
CA ASP A 479 19.93 8.19 0.17
C ASP A 479 19.24 8.43 1.53
N GLY A 480 17.94 8.72 1.58
CA GLY A 480 17.23 8.92 2.85
C GLY A 480 17.21 10.37 3.33
N ILE A 481 17.47 11.34 2.44
CA ILE A 481 17.41 12.77 2.77
C ILE A 481 16.10 13.36 2.27
N VAL A 482 15.38 14.06 3.15
CA VAL A 482 14.19 14.85 2.82
C VAL A 482 14.44 16.30 3.21
N ARG A 483 14.24 17.23 2.28
CA ARG A 483 14.35 18.67 2.52
C ARG A 483 13.04 19.36 2.16
N VAL A 484 12.53 20.22 3.05
CA VAL A 484 11.23 20.90 2.90
C VAL A 484 11.37 22.40 3.10
N TYR A 485 10.65 23.19 2.30
CA TYR A 485 10.56 24.65 2.42
C TYR A 485 9.09 25.14 2.32
N PRO A 486 8.66 26.10 3.17
CA PRO A 486 9.39 26.69 4.29
C PRO A 486 9.78 25.64 5.34
N GLY A 487 10.78 25.94 6.16
CA GLY A 487 11.32 24.99 7.14
C GLY A 487 10.25 24.62 8.17
N VAL A 488 9.95 23.32 8.28
CA VAL A 488 8.93 22.76 9.18
C VAL A 488 9.41 21.49 9.87
N ARG A 489 8.76 21.15 10.99
CA ARG A 489 9.00 19.88 11.69
C ARG A 489 8.23 18.78 10.99
N LEU A 490 8.94 17.70 10.67
CA LEU A 490 8.36 16.43 10.22
C LEU A 490 8.18 15.47 11.41
N THR A 491 7.31 14.47 11.29
CA THR A 491 7.15 13.42 12.30
C THR A 491 8.40 12.57 12.38
N ASP A 492 8.70 12.03 13.56
CA ASP A 492 9.94 11.28 13.84
C ASP A 492 10.09 10.06 12.92
N ASP A 493 8.97 9.43 12.56
CA ASP A 493 8.87 8.26 11.68
C ASP A 493 8.63 8.61 10.20
N TYR A 494 8.65 9.89 9.81
CA TYR A 494 8.43 10.26 8.41
C TYR A 494 9.51 9.65 7.50
N ASP A 495 9.09 8.78 6.58
CA ASP A 495 9.91 8.26 5.49
C ASP A 495 9.22 8.51 4.15
N HIS A 496 9.92 9.16 3.22
CA HIS A 496 9.41 9.50 1.90
C HIS A 496 9.26 8.26 1.01
N LYS A 497 10.06 7.20 1.22
CA LYS A 497 9.96 5.96 0.45
C LYS A 497 8.70 5.17 0.78
N LEU A 498 8.01 5.53 1.85
CA LEU A 498 6.71 4.96 2.22
C LEU A 498 5.54 5.81 1.70
N ARG A 499 5.81 6.87 0.90
CA ARG A 499 4.78 7.79 0.41
C ARG A 499 4.44 7.52 -1.06
N PRO A 500 3.14 7.48 -1.44
CA PRO A 500 2.73 7.24 -2.82
C PRO A 500 3.32 8.23 -3.84
N TRP A 501 3.45 9.51 -3.47
CA TRP A 501 3.98 10.53 -4.38
C TRP A 501 5.40 10.24 -4.87
N TYR A 502 6.22 9.62 -4.02
CA TYR A 502 7.60 9.29 -4.36
C TYR A 502 7.62 8.17 -5.42
N HIS A 503 6.84 7.11 -5.20
CA HIS A 503 6.72 6.00 -6.16
C HIS A 503 6.07 6.41 -7.49
N ARG A 504 5.09 7.32 -7.46
CA ARG A 504 4.50 7.90 -8.67
C ARG A 504 5.55 8.68 -9.49
N ALA A 505 6.41 9.45 -8.83
CA ALA A 505 7.53 10.13 -9.49
C ALA A 505 8.52 9.13 -10.11
N LEU A 506 8.93 8.10 -9.34
CA LEU A 506 9.95 7.14 -9.78
C LEU A 506 9.47 6.22 -10.92
N SER A 507 8.18 5.87 -10.94
CA SER A 507 7.60 5.03 -11.99
C SER A 507 7.46 5.76 -13.33
N ASN A 508 7.37 7.09 -13.32
CA ASN A 508 7.20 7.94 -14.50
C ASN A 508 8.46 8.78 -14.79
N LYS A 509 9.59 8.09 -15.03
CA LYS A 509 10.89 8.73 -15.28
C LYS A 509 10.83 9.72 -16.45
N GLY A 510 11.44 10.90 -16.26
CA GLY A 510 11.53 11.94 -17.28
C GLY A 510 10.29 12.83 -17.43
N LEU A 511 9.13 12.39 -16.90
CA LEU A 511 7.87 13.12 -16.98
C LEU A 511 7.64 14.02 -15.76
N ASN A 512 6.84 15.07 -15.93
CA ASN A 512 6.22 15.78 -14.82
C ASN A 512 4.94 15.02 -14.42
N VAL A 513 4.88 14.55 -13.19
CA VAL A 513 3.82 13.66 -12.71
C VAL A 513 2.85 14.46 -11.86
N LEU A 514 1.61 14.61 -12.33
CA LEU A 514 0.53 15.18 -11.54
C LEU A 514 -0.19 14.08 -10.76
N LEU A 515 -0.54 14.38 -9.52
CA LEU A 515 -1.32 13.51 -8.66
C LEU A 515 -2.79 13.98 -8.57
N PRO A 516 -3.74 13.04 -8.40
CA PRO A 516 -5.12 13.36 -8.05
C PRO A 516 -5.20 14.21 -6.77
N PRO A 517 -6.22 15.07 -6.64
CA PRO A 517 -6.36 15.97 -5.52
C PRO A 517 -6.51 15.22 -4.19
N TYR A 518 -5.94 15.80 -3.14
CA TYR A 518 -6.06 15.30 -1.77
C TYR A 518 -6.12 16.45 -0.77
N ILE A 519 -6.54 16.16 0.46
CA ILE A 519 -6.56 17.14 1.55
C ILE A 519 -5.18 17.20 2.20
N ASP A 520 -4.57 18.38 2.19
CA ASP A 520 -3.33 18.62 2.89
C ASP A 520 -3.54 18.57 4.42
N ARG A 521 -2.96 17.55 5.07
CA ARG A 521 -2.98 17.40 6.54
C ARG A 521 -2.20 18.49 7.27
N TRP A 522 -1.47 19.34 6.56
CA TRP A 522 -0.79 20.51 7.10
C TRP A 522 -1.63 21.80 6.99
N GLY A 523 -2.87 21.71 6.51
CA GLY A 523 -3.86 22.78 6.60
C GLY A 523 -4.02 23.63 5.34
N ALA A 524 -3.38 23.29 4.22
CA ALA A 524 -3.52 24.07 2.98
C ALA A 524 -4.81 23.80 2.18
N GLY A 525 -5.71 22.97 2.71
CA GLY A 525 -6.96 22.54 2.07
C GLY A 525 -6.73 21.54 0.94
N THR A 526 -7.53 21.62 -0.11
CA THR A 526 -7.42 20.74 -1.29
C THR A 526 -6.26 21.14 -2.18
N VAL A 527 -5.33 20.22 -2.36
CA VAL A 527 -4.11 20.43 -3.14
C VAL A 527 -3.95 19.37 -4.23
N ILE A 528 -3.22 19.76 -5.28
CA ILE A 528 -2.65 18.89 -6.30
C ILE A 528 -1.14 19.00 -6.16
N THR A 529 -0.46 17.87 -6.35
CA THR A 529 1.01 17.81 -6.36
C THR A 529 1.51 17.58 -7.77
N ILE A 530 2.55 18.33 -8.16
CA ILE A 530 3.43 17.96 -9.29
C ILE A 530 4.73 17.40 -8.73
N THR A 531 5.13 16.24 -9.21
CA THR A 531 6.40 15.60 -8.86
C THR A 531 7.23 15.29 -10.09
N LYS A 532 8.55 15.18 -9.92
CA LYS A 532 9.47 14.78 -10.99
C LYS A 532 10.63 13.99 -10.43
N ALA A 533 10.91 12.83 -11.01
CA ALA A 533 12.11 12.07 -10.70
C ALA A 533 13.37 12.80 -11.20
N ILE A 534 14.37 12.87 -10.33
CA ILE A 534 15.69 13.42 -10.63
C ILE A 534 16.56 12.24 -11.05
N SER A 535 17.11 12.31 -12.26
CA SER A 535 18.00 11.29 -12.77
C SER A 535 19.32 11.89 -13.25
N ILE A 536 20.41 11.13 -13.16
CA ILE A 536 21.75 11.55 -13.54
C ILE A 536 22.33 10.61 -14.61
N GLY A 537 23.03 11.23 -15.57
CA GLY A 537 23.79 10.55 -16.61
C GLY A 537 22.94 9.93 -17.71
N TYR A 538 23.62 9.40 -18.73
CA TYR A 538 23.00 8.74 -19.89
C TYR A 538 22.13 7.53 -19.50
N ASN A 539 22.44 6.87 -18.37
CA ASN A 539 21.70 5.70 -17.87
C ASN A 539 20.43 6.05 -17.08
N GLN A 540 20.07 7.34 -16.95
CA GLN A 540 18.89 7.81 -16.22
C GLN A 540 18.74 7.19 -14.82
N MET A 541 19.84 7.08 -14.07
CA MET A 541 19.80 6.56 -12.70
C MET A 541 19.09 7.56 -11.80
N ILE A 542 18.10 7.09 -11.03
CA ILE A 542 17.32 7.91 -10.11
C ILE A 542 18.16 8.26 -8.88
N GLU A 543 18.21 9.55 -8.54
CA GLU A 543 18.86 10.08 -7.33
C GLU A 543 17.85 10.62 -6.31
N GLY A 544 16.62 10.89 -6.75
CA GLY A 544 15.55 11.36 -5.90
C GLY A 544 14.33 11.82 -6.68
N ALA A 545 13.45 12.53 -5.99
CA ALA A 545 12.28 13.17 -6.58
C ALA A 545 12.06 14.55 -5.95
N LEU A 546 11.68 15.50 -6.80
CA LEU A 546 11.18 16.82 -6.40
C LEU A 546 9.65 16.78 -6.37
N GLY A 547 9.05 17.46 -5.40
CA GLY A 547 7.60 17.65 -5.32
C GLY A 547 7.22 19.08 -4.95
N THR A 548 6.07 19.51 -5.45
CA THR A 548 5.50 20.82 -5.15
C THR A 548 3.97 20.74 -5.10
N ASP A 549 3.40 21.42 -4.12
CA ASP A 549 1.94 21.42 -3.92
C ASP A 549 1.34 22.79 -4.25
N PHE A 550 0.16 22.80 -4.87
CA PHE A 550 -0.63 24.00 -5.16
C PHE A 550 -2.13 23.68 -5.11
N SER A 551 -2.96 24.72 -5.05
CA SER A 551 -4.41 24.53 -4.95
C SER A 551 -5.03 24.00 -6.25
N ILE A 552 -6.00 23.10 -6.13
CA ILE A 552 -6.81 22.66 -7.27
C ILE A 552 -7.51 23.83 -7.99
N TYR A 553 -7.93 24.86 -7.26
CA TYR A 553 -8.57 26.04 -7.86
C TYR A 553 -7.61 26.87 -8.71
N TYR A 554 -6.36 27.00 -8.27
CA TYR A 554 -5.31 27.62 -9.08
C TYR A 554 -5.06 26.83 -10.37
N PHE A 555 -4.99 25.50 -10.27
CA PHE A 555 -4.82 24.62 -11.43
C PHE A 555 -5.96 24.79 -12.44
N HIS A 556 -7.21 24.82 -11.96
CA HIS A 556 -8.38 25.06 -12.78
C HIS A 556 -8.28 26.36 -13.57
N GLN A 557 -7.91 27.46 -12.91
CA GLN A 557 -7.75 28.75 -13.57
C GLN A 557 -6.66 28.71 -14.64
N LYS A 558 -5.51 28.09 -14.33
CA LYS A 558 -4.44 27.93 -15.31
C LYS A 558 -4.86 27.07 -16.50
N LEU A 559 -5.66 26.04 -16.28
CA LEU A 559 -6.22 25.24 -17.36
C LEU A 559 -7.13 26.09 -18.27
N GLN A 560 -8.00 26.92 -17.69
CA GLN A 560 -8.88 27.83 -18.45
C GLN A 560 -8.11 28.93 -19.19
N ASP A 561 -7.03 29.44 -18.59
CA ASP A 561 -6.18 30.47 -19.20
C ASP A 561 -5.45 29.92 -20.43
N LEU A 562 -4.92 28.69 -20.33
CA LEU A 562 -4.20 28.02 -21.41
C LEU A 562 -5.13 27.47 -22.47
N TYR A 563 -6.33 27.02 -22.08
CA TYR A 563 -7.35 26.45 -22.94
C TYR A 563 -8.68 27.19 -22.75
N PRO A 564 -8.88 28.35 -23.41
CA PRO A 564 -10.08 29.17 -23.24
C PRO A 564 -11.41 28.44 -23.52
N ILE A 565 -11.38 27.38 -24.33
CA ILE A 565 -12.54 26.50 -24.55
C ILE A 565 -13.08 25.89 -23.24
N CYS A 566 -12.19 25.63 -22.27
CA CYS A 566 -12.55 25.14 -20.94
C CYS A 566 -13.21 26.19 -20.05
N ALA A 567 -13.12 27.49 -20.40
CA ALA A 567 -13.86 28.54 -19.75
C ALA A 567 -15.34 28.57 -20.20
N ASN A 568 -15.67 28.02 -21.38
CA ASN A 568 -17.05 27.92 -21.85
C ASN A 568 -17.78 26.71 -21.23
N LYS A 569 -18.19 26.90 -19.97
CA LYS A 569 -18.93 25.89 -19.19
C LYS A 569 -20.32 25.54 -19.75
N ILE A 570 -20.85 26.30 -20.70
CA ILE A 570 -22.18 26.05 -21.28
C ILE A 570 -22.10 24.91 -22.29
N ASN A 571 -21.07 24.94 -23.14
CA ASN A 571 -20.95 24.02 -24.28
C ASN A 571 -19.97 22.87 -24.04
N TYR A 572 -19.03 23.02 -23.10
CA TYR A 572 -17.96 22.07 -22.90
C TYR A 572 -17.73 21.77 -21.42
N THR A 573 -17.33 20.53 -21.15
CA THR A 573 -16.78 20.09 -19.88
C THR A 573 -15.35 19.63 -20.12
N CYS A 574 -14.38 20.32 -19.52
CA CYS A 574 -12.98 19.90 -19.53
C CYS A 574 -12.66 19.10 -18.27
N MET A 575 -11.93 18.01 -18.44
CA MET A 575 -11.42 17.19 -17.35
C MET A 575 -10.00 16.72 -17.65
N VAL A 576 -9.24 16.43 -16.60
CA VAL A 576 -7.86 15.92 -16.71
C VAL A 576 -7.79 14.61 -15.94
N ILE A 577 -7.25 13.58 -16.58
CA ILE A 577 -7.02 12.26 -15.97
C ILE A 577 -5.54 11.92 -15.95
N ASP A 578 -5.11 11.14 -14.97
CA ASP A 578 -3.77 10.56 -14.93
C ASP A 578 -3.66 9.27 -15.77
N ASP A 579 -2.44 8.73 -15.85
CA ASP A 579 -2.07 7.48 -16.52
C ASP A 579 -2.66 6.22 -15.86
N SER A 580 -3.35 6.37 -14.74
CA SER A 580 -4.14 5.34 -14.06
C SER A 580 -5.65 5.55 -14.20
N GLY A 581 -6.11 6.61 -14.88
CA GLY A 581 -7.53 6.93 -15.09
C GLY A 581 -8.19 7.69 -13.93
N PHE A 582 -7.43 8.20 -12.96
CA PHE A 582 -7.95 9.03 -11.88
C PHE A 582 -8.13 10.48 -12.31
N LEU A 583 -9.22 11.10 -11.84
CA LEU A 583 -9.53 12.50 -12.13
C LEU A 583 -8.59 13.39 -11.32
N ILE A 584 -7.73 14.14 -12.02
CA ILE A 584 -6.95 15.24 -11.45
C ILE A 584 -7.80 16.50 -11.39
N MET A 585 -8.61 16.71 -12.44
CA MET A 585 -9.46 17.88 -12.58
C MET A 585 -10.81 17.48 -13.18
N HIS A 586 -11.89 17.83 -12.49
CA HIS A 586 -13.26 17.52 -12.92
C HIS A 586 -14.24 18.50 -12.24
N PRO A 587 -15.39 18.86 -12.86
CA PRO A 587 -16.41 19.68 -12.22
C PRO A 587 -16.84 19.19 -10.84
N TYR A 588 -16.81 17.87 -10.61
CA TYR A 588 -17.05 17.25 -9.31
C TYR A 588 -16.23 17.89 -8.17
N TYR A 589 -14.97 18.27 -8.40
CA TYR A 589 -14.12 18.84 -7.34
C TYR A 589 -14.29 20.35 -7.15
N ILE A 590 -14.90 21.04 -8.11
CA ILE A 590 -14.98 22.51 -8.14
C ILE A 590 -16.40 23.00 -7.89
N GLU A 591 -17.39 22.26 -8.39
CA GLU A 591 -18.80 22.69 -8.51
C GLU A 591 -19.74 21.90 -7.58
N SER A 592 -19.29 20.81 -6.93
CA SER A 592 -20.18 20.00 -6.09
C SER A 592 -20.60 20.74 -4.83
N LYS A 593 -21.92 20.94 -4.67
CA LYS A 593 -22.56 21.42 -3.43
C LYS A 593 -22.83 20.32 -2.41
N GLU A 594 -22.42 19.08 -2.69
CA GLU A 594 -22.64 17.97 -1.77
C GLU A 594 -21.91 18.29 -0.46
N LYS A 595 -22.65 18.13 0.65
CA LYS A 595 -22.20 18.32 2.03
C LYS A 595 -21.14 17.28 2.41
N SER A 596 -20.04 17.18 1.67
CA SER A 596 -18.85 16.53 2.19
C SER A 596 -18.32 17.45 3.27
N THR A 597 -18.42 17.00 4.52
CA THR A 597 -17.60 17.52 5.62
C THR A 597 -16.17 17.70 5.11
N HIS A 598 -15.47 18.73 5.62
CA HIS A 598 -14.11 19.14 5.27
C HIS A 598 -13.04 18.02 5.24
N SER A 599 -13.40 16.77 5.55
CA SER A 599 -12.58 15.57 5.66
C SER A 599 -12.50 14.67 4.41
N ASP A 600 -13.39 14.80 3.41
CA ASP A 600 -13.64 13.67 2.46
C ASP A 600 -13.47 14.01 0.96
N ILE A 601 -12.40 14.69 0.55
CA ILE A 601 -12.05 14.69 -0.89
C ILE A 601 -11.42 13.35 -1.23
N ILE A 602 -12.20 12.54 -1.95
CA ILE A 602 -11.83 11.19 -2.33
C ILE A 602 -11.32 11.21 -3.78
N GLN A 603 -10.21 10.51 -4.02
CA GLN A 603 -9.67 10.29 -5.36
C GLN A 603 -10.66 9.46 -6.16
N ALA A 604 -11.26 10.06 -7.19
CA ALA A 604 -12.28 9.43 -8.01
C ALA A 604 -11.69 8.96 -9.34
N HIS A 605 -11.90 7.69 -9.67
CA HIS A 605 -11.57 7.14 -10.98
C HIS A 605 -12.63 7.55 -12.01
N ILE A 606 -12.23 7.75 -13.28
CA ILE A 606 -13.14 8.18 -14.36
C ILE A 606 -14.37 7.27 -14.50
N THR A 607 -14.24 5.97 -14.19
CA THR A 607 -15.35 5.00 -14.22
C THR A 607 -16.49 5.32 -13.26
N HIS A 608 -16.24 6.05 -12.18
CA HIS A 608 -17.26 6.47 -11.22
C HIS A 608 -18.04 7.72 -11.66
N ARG A 609 -17.56 8.50 -12.63
CA ARG A 609 -18.16 9.79 -12.98
C ARG A 609 -18.52 9.93 -14.46
N GLU A 610 -17.80 9.26 -15.34
CA GLU A 610 -17.93 9.41 -16.79
C GLU A 610 -18.01 8.03 -17.46
N GLY A 611 -19.17 7.37 -17.33
CA GLY A 611 -19.38 5.99 -17.78
C GLY A 611 -19.29 5.79 -19.29
N ILE A 612 -19.84 6.72 -20.08
CA ILE A 612 -19.78 6.67 -21.56
C ILE A 612 -18.33 6.79 -22.05
N ILE A 613 -17.59 7.78 -21.54
CA ILE A 613 -16.18 7.98 -21.88
C ILE A 613 -15.37 6.76 -21.46
N SER A 614 -15.59 6.24 -20.24
CA SER A 614 -14.88 5.05 -19.74
C SER A 614 -15.08 3.82 -20.64
N ARG A 615 -16.33 3.53 -21.05
CA ARG A 615 -16.65 2.44 -22.01
C ARG A 615 -15.95 2.64 -23.35
N SER A 616 -15.94 3.87 -23.85
CA SER A 616 -15.22 4.21 -25.09
C SER A 616 -13.71 4.01 -24.95
N LEU A 617 -13.08 4.52 -23.88
CA LEU A 617 -11.63 4.37 -23.66
C LEU A 617 -11.22 2.89 -23.59
N ILE A 618 -12.04 2.06 -22.94
CA ILE A 618 -11.81 0.60 -22.85
C ILE A 618 -11.95 -0.07 -24.20
N SER A 619 -13.06 0.15 -24.90
CA SER A 619 -13.31 -0.48 -26.21
C SER A 619 -12.29 -0.08 -27.28
N ASN A 620 -11.72 1.12 -27.17
CA ASN A 620 -10.68 1.61 -28.06
C ASN A 620 -9.25 1.21 -27.64
N GLY A 621 -9.08 0.43 -26.56
CA GLY A 621 -7.78 0.00 -26.05
C GLY A 621 -6.91 1.13 -25.49
N ILE A 622 -7.48 2.30 -25.23
CA ILE A 622 -6.78 3.45 -24.62
C ILE A 622 -6.67 3.24 -23.11
N MET A 623 -7.73 2.69 -22.50
CA MET A 623 -7.75 2.31 -21.09
C MET A 623 -7.84 0.78 -20.96
N TYR A 624 -6.88 0.14 -20.30
CA TYR A 624 -6.85 -1.32 -20.16
C TYR A 624 -6.54 -1.76 -18.74
N ARG A 625 -6.92 -2.99 -18.38
CA ARG A 625 -6.70 -3.55 -17.04
C ARG A 625 -5.32 -4.19 -16.94
N GLN A 626 -4.65 -3.96 -15.81
CA GLN A 626 -3.42 -4.64 -15.40
C GLN A 626 -3.73 -5.45 -14.13
N PRO A 627 -3.88 -6.78 -14.25
CA PRO A 627 -4.15 -7.64 -13.10
C PRO A 627 -2.85 -7.94 -12.32
N CYS A 628 -3.02 -8.20 -11.03
CA CYS A 628 -2.00 -8.73 -10.14
C CYS A 628 -2.65 -9.61 -9.06
N ARG A 629 -1.88 -10.55 -8.53
CA ARG A 629 -2.34 -11.46 -7.49
C ARG A 629 -2.05 -10.89 -6.11
N ASP A 630 -3.11 -10.52 -5.39
CA ASP A 630 -3.04 -10.14 -3.99
C ASP A 630 -2.91 -11.39 -3.12
N THR A 631 -1.66 -11.71 -2.77
CA THR A 631 -1.32 -12.89 -1.95
C THR A 631 -1.88 -12.81 -0.54
N GLU A 632 -1.99 -11.61 0.04
CA GLU A 632 -2.50 -11.40 1.39
C GLU A 632 -4.00 -11.75 1.49
N ASN A 633 -4.79 -11.30 0.50
CA ASN A 633 -6.23 -11.52 0.49
C ASN A 633 -6.68 -12.69 -0.39
N LYS A 634 -5.74 -13.42 -1.03
CA LYS A 634 -6.01 -14.56 -1.95
C LYS A 634 -6.93 -14.18 -3.12
N LYS A 635 -6.80 -12.96 -3.62
CA LYS A 635 -7.67 -12.38 -4.67
C LYS A 635 -6.85 -11.90 -5.86
N GLU A 636 -7.46 -11.86 -7.03
CA GLU A 636 -6.92 -11.12 -8.17
C GLU A 636 -7.41 -9.69 -8.06
N GLN A 637 -6.49 -8.73 -8.02
CA GLN A 637 -6.79 -7.30 -8.06
C GLN A 637 -6.39 -6.79 -9.43
N PHE A 638 -7.07 -5.76 -9.94
CA PHE A 638 -6.56 -5.06 -11.11
C PHE A 638 -6.59 -3.55 -10.93
N THR A 639 -5.71 -2.89 -11.69
CA THR A 639 -5.68 -1.44 -11.84
C THR A 639 -5.81 -1.07 -13.32
N TYR A 640 -6.28 0.14 -13.61
CA TYR A 640 -6.34 0.62 -14.99
C TYR A 640 -5.01 1.25 -15.43
N ARG A 641 -4.79 1.25 -16.74
CA ARG A 641 -3.70 1.93 -17.44
C ARG A 641 -4.26 2.73 -18.59
N VAL A 642 -3.84 3.97 -18.71
CA VAL A 642 -4.22 4.85 -19.81
C VAL A 642 -3.00 5.13 -20.67
N SER A 643 -3.06 4.71 -21.94
CA SER A 643 -2.01 4.95 -22.93
C SER A 643 -2.62 5.13 -24.31
N LEU A 644 -2.18 6.15 -25.04
CA LEU A 644 -2.63 6.37 -26.41
C LEU A 644 -1.83 5.49 -27.39
N PRO A 645 -2.49 4.76 -28.31
CA PRO A 645 -1.82 4.06 -29.39
C PRO A 645 -1.02 5.02 -30.28
N GLN A 646 0.02 4.51 -30.96
CA GLN A 646 0.86 5.32 -31.86
C GLN A 646 0.04 6.08 -32.92
N SER A 647 -1.07 5.51 -33.39
CA SER A 647 -1.98 6.14 -34.35
C SER A 647 -2.70 7.38 -33.83
N HIS A 648 -2.67 7.64 -32.52
CA HIS A 648 -3.42 8.70 -31.84
C HIS A 648 -2.55 9.56 -30.92
N LEU A 649 -1.24 9.66 -31.19
CA LEU A 649 -0.31 10.45 -30.37
C LEU A 649 -0.67 11.95 -30.33
N GLY A 650 -1.31 12.49 -31.37
CA GLY A 650 -1.86 13.86 -31.40
C GLY A 650 -3.21 14.02 -30.70
N GLY A 651 -3.78 12.93 -30.18
CA GLY A 651 -5.13 12.87 -29.61
C GLY A 651 -6.11 12.04 -30.43
N LYS A 652 -7.28 11.80 -29.85
CA LYS A 652 -8.39 11.09 -30.47
C LYS A 652 -9.69 11.84 -30.24
N ILE A 653 -10.45 12.02 -31.31
CA ILE A 653 -11.83 12.51 -31.26
C ILE A 653 -12.74 11.29 -31.39
N ASP A 654 -13.62 11.09 -30.42
CA ASP A 654 -14.68 10.09 -30.47
C ASP A 654 -16.03 10.78 -30.62
N SER A 655 -16.56 10.75 -31.84
CA SER A 655 -17.86 11.34 -32.16
C SER A 655 -19.03 10.62 -31.48
N ASN A 656 -18.92 9.32 -31.19
CA ASN A 656 -19.97 8.54 -30.52
C ASN A 656 -19.97 8.82 -29.02
N GLY A 657 -18.78 8.93 -28.43
CA GLY A 657 -18.62 9.31 -27.01
C GLY A 657 -18.77 10.81 -26.76
N GLY A 658 -18.80 11.65 -27.80
CA GLY A 658 -18.94 13.11 -27.68
C GLY A 658 -17.75 13.80 -27.01
N TYR A 659 -16.55 13.21 -27.09
CA TYR A 659 -15.36 13.72 -26.42
C TYR A 659 -14.11 13.68 -27.31
N GLU A 660 -13.13 14.48 -26.92
CA GLU A 660 -11.78 14.46 -27.46
C GLU A 660 -10.78 14.25 -26.32
N ILE A 661 -9.80 13.37 -26.50
CA ILE A 661 -8.72 13.12 -25.56
C ILE A 661 -7.38 13.48 -26.19
N ARG A 662 -6.54 14.24 -25.49
CA ARG A 662 -5.18 14.61 -25.93
C ARG A 662 -4.16 14.39 -24.80
N PRO A 663 -2.97 13.85 -25.09
CA PRO A 663 -1.91 13.77 -24.09
C PRO A 663 -1.32 15.15 -23.84
N VAL A 664 -0.90 15.42 -22.60
CA VAL A 664 -0.14 16.64 -22.28
C VAL A 664 1.35 16.30 -22.33
N THR A 665 2.04 16.83 -23.35
CA THR A 665 3.45 16.52 -23.62
C THR A 665 4.35 16.73 -22.41
N GLY A 666 5.20 15.73 -22.11
CA GLY A 666 6.13 15.76 -20.99
C GLY A 666 5.46 15.57 -19.62
N SER A 667 4.26 14.99 -19.57
CA SER A 667 3.55 14.67 -18.33
C SER A 667 2.84 13.30 -18.40
N ASN A 668 2.31 12.83 -17.28
CA ASN A 668 1.53 11.59 -17.19
C ASN A 668 0.02 11.79 -17.42
N VAL A 669 -0.43 12.98 -17.83
CA VAL A 669 -1.86 13.33 -17.86
C VAL A 669 -2.43 13.47 -19.26
N PHE A 670 -3.73 13.25 -19.35
CA PHE A 670 -4.52 13.43 -20.56
C PHE A 670 -5.62 14.47 -20.31
N LEU A 671 -5.75 15.42 -21.23
CA LEU A 671 -6.84 16.39 -21.26
C LEU A 671 -8.00 15.79 -22.06
N ILE A 672 -9.19 15.77 -21.45
CA ILE A 672 -10.42 15.34 -22.10
C ILE A 672 -11.38 16.52 -22.21
N LEU A 673 -11.84 16.78 -23.43
CA LEU A 673 -12.84 17.78 -23.75
C LEU A 673 -14.15 17.07 -24.14
N LYS A 674 -15.15 17.12 -23.27
CA LYS A 674 -16.50 16.58 -23.52
C LYS A 674 -17.42 17.71 -23.99
N ARG A 675 -18.15 17.51 -25.10
CA ARG A 675 -19.19 18.45 -25.53
C ARG A 675 -20.45 18.21 -24.70
N ARG A 676 -21.01 19.26 -24.10
CA ARG A 676 -22.31 19.18 -23.44
C ARG A 676 -23.40 19.03 -24.51
N ILE A 677 -24.03 17.86 -24.57
CA ILE A 677 -25.20 17.62 -25.40
C ILE A 677 -26.42 17.80 -24.49
N PHE A 678 -27.30 18.75 -24.82
CA PHE A 678 -28.61 18.89 -24.16
C PHE A 678 -29.54 17.77 -24.66
N SER A 679 -29.31 16.53 -24.25
CA SER A 679 -30.23 15.42 -24.52
C SER A 679 -31.13 15.16 -23.32
N THR A 680 -32.44 15.16 -23.54
CA THR A 680 -33.51 14.89 -22.57
C THR A 680 -33.66 13.40 -22.21
N ILE A 681 -32.61 12.61 -22.36
CA ILE A 681 -32.63 11.17 -22.07
C ILE A 681 -31.61 10.91 -20.96
N GLU A 682 -32.08 10.99 -19.72
CA GLU A 682 -31.31 10.73 -18.50
C GLU A 682 -30.90 9.24 -18.35
N GLU A 683 -31.34 8.36 -19.25
CA GLU A 683 -31.15 6.91 -19.13
C GLU A 683 -29.80 6.36 -19.65
N GLU A 684 -29.01 7.14 -20.41
CA GLU A 684 -27.74 6.65 -21.03
C GLU A 684 -26.43 7.15 -20.35
N GLU A 685 -26.51 8.11 -19.41
CA GLU A 685 -25.35 8.59 -18.62
C GLU A 685 -25.06 7.71 -17.37
N GLN A 686 -25.39 6.41 -17.41
CA GLN A 686 -25.09 5.53 -16.27
C GLN A 686 -23.57 5.40 -16.05
N GLU A 687 -23.14 5.81 -14.85
CA GLU A 687 -21.83 5.53 -14.25
C GLU A 687 -21.48 4.04 -14.44
N CYS A 688 -20.20 3.69 -14.59
CA CYS A 688 -19.82 2.26 -14.63
C CYS A 688 -19.91 1.60 -13.26
N CYS A 689 -20.13 2.40 -12.23
CA CYS A 689 -20.02 2.04 -10.82
C CYS A 689 -21.31 2.41 -10.11
N SER A 690 -21.87 1.49 -9.34
CA SER A 690 -22.99 1.77 -8.42
C SER A 690 -22.51 2.00 -6.99
N GLU A 691 -21.28 1.56 -6.72
CA GLU A 691 -20.60 1.56 -5.43
C GLU A 691 -20.03 2.95 -5.13
N LYS A 692 -20.05 3.32 -3.85
CA LYS A 692 -19.52 4.61 -3.39
C LYS A 692 -17.99 4.65 -3.51
N VAL A 693 -17.46 5.81 -3.88
CA VAL A 693 -16.02 6.02 -4.17
C VAL A 693 -15.10 5.70 -2.99
N PHE A 694 -15.57 5.76 -1.73
CA PHE A 694 -14.75 5.49 -0.54
C PHE A 694 -14.58 4.00 -0.21
N ILE A 695 -15.29 3.10 -0.88
CA ILE A 695 -15.17 1.67 -0.61
C ILE A 695 -13.87 1.16 -1.23
N SER A 696 -13.06 0.44 -0.44
CA SER A 696 -11.80 -0.14 -0.95
C SER A 696 -12.07 -1.08 -2.13
N PRO A 697 -11.31 -0.99 -3.24
CA PRO A 697 -11.40 -1.94 -4.35
C PRO A 697 -11.25 -3.40 -3.93
N SER A 698 -10.48 -3.67 -2.87
CA SER A 698 -10.29 -5.01 -2.29
C SER A 698 -11.55 -5.65 -1.70
N SER A 699 -12.62 -4.86 -1.55
CA SER A 699 -13.91 -5.25 -0.98
C SER A 699 -15.04 -5.27 -2.02
N ILE A 700 -14.77 -4.95 -3.28
CA ILE A 700 -15.74 -4.93 -4.37
C ILE A 700 -15.45 -6.10 -5.31
N GLU A 701 -16.38 -7.03 -5.44
CA GLU A 701 -16.26 -8.14 -6.40
C GLU A 701 -16.58 -7.66 -7.83
N CYS A 702 -15.79 -8.11 -8.80
CA CYS A 702 -15.96 -7.70 -10.19
C CYS A 702 -17.22 -8.26 -10.82
N ARG A 703 -17.98 -7.39 -11.49
CA ARG A 703 -19.13 -7.76 -12.31
C ARG A 703 -18.69 -8.02 -13.75
N ASN A 704 -19.36 -8.94 -14.42
CA ASN A 704 -19.09 -9.24 -15.83
C ASN A 704 -19.73 -8.18 -16.75
N HIS A 705 -19.15 -6.98 -16.74
CA HIS A 705 -19.56 -5.84 -17.56
C HIS A 705 -18.36 -5.26 -18.32
N PRO A 706 -18.58 -4.67 -19.51
CA PRO A 706 -17.50 -4.11 -20.33
C PRO A 706 -16.79 -2.91 -19.67
N CYS A 707 -17.43 -2.26 -18.70
CA CYS A 707 -16.82 -1.24 -17.86
C CYS A 707 -17.15 -1.54 -16.41
N THR A 708 -16.13 -1.58 -15.56
CA THR A 708 -16.27 -1.86 -14.13
C THR A 708 -15.37 -0.91 -13.34
N CYS A 709 -15.70 -0.72 -12.07
CA CYS A 709 -14.81 -0.08 -11.11
C CYS A 709 -13.54 -0.92 -10.90
N LEU A 710 -12.59 -0.33 -10.19
CA LEU A 710 -11.54 -1.10 -9.53
C LEU A 710 -12.22 -2.10 -8.57
N CYS A 711 -11.93 -3.38 -8.75
CA CYS A 711 -12.57 -4.48 -8.05
C CYS A 711 -11.62 -5.68 -8.03
N TYR A 712 -12.05 -6.75 -7.38
CA TYR A 712 -11.33 -8.01 -7.30
C TYR A 712 -12.10 -9.18 -7.93
N GLU A 713 -11.35 -10.18 -8.38
CA GLU A 713 -11.88 -11.49 -8.74
C GLU A 713 -11.38 -12.54 -7.73
N GLU A 714 -12.25 -13.50 -7.39
CA GLU A 714 -11.88 -14.61 -6.50
C GLU A 714 -10.92 -15.55 -7.25
N LEU A 715 -9.74 -15.77 -6.66
CA LEU A 715 -8.78 -16.73 -7.21
C LEU A 715 -9.04 -18.12 -6.65
N GLN A 716 -8.88 -19.12 -7.51
CA GLN A 716 -8.93 -20.51 -7.07
C GLN A 716 -7.70 -20.85 -6.22
N PHE A 717 -7.88 -20.77 -4.91
CA PHE A 717 -6.89 -21.13 -3.93
C PHE A 717 -7.25 -22.46 -3.26
N ASN A 718 -6.34 -23.42 -3.28
CA ASN A 718 -6.51 -24.67 -2.55
C ASN A 718 -6.09 -24.45 -1.09
N GLU A 719 -7.06 -24.14 -0.23
CA GLU A 719 -6.84 -23.94 1.21
C GLU A 719 -6.10 -25.10 1.87
N CYS A 720 -6.44 -26.33 1.50
CA CYS A 720 -5.86 -27.53 2.12
C CYS A 720 -4.40 -27.77 1.73
N ARG A 721 -4.01 -27.39 0.51
CA ARG A 721 -2.62 -27.46 0.03
C ARG A 721 -1.84 -26.17 0.26
N ASN A 722 -2.52 -25.11 0.70
CA ASN A 722 -1.99 -23.75 0.82
C ASN A 722 -1.28 -23.27 -0.47
N LYS A 723 -1.89 -23.57 -1.64
CA LYS A 723 -1.33 -23.32 -2.97
C LYS A 723 -2.40 -22.82 -3.93
N TYR A 724 -2.00 -21.95 -4.86
CA TYR A 724 -2.85 -21.58 -6.00
C TYR A 724 -2.94 -22.74 -7.00
N ASN A 725 -4.11 -22.91 -7.62
CA ASN A 725 -4.32 -23.96 -8.64
C ASN A 725 -3.54 -23.68 -9.94
N SER A 726 -3.39 -22.40 -10.29
CA SER A 726 -2.52 -21.93 -11.38
C SER A 726 -1.87 -20.61 -10.97
N THR A 727 -0.64 -20.41 -11.44
CA THR A 727 0.12 -19.18 -11.28
C THR A 727 0.46 -18.54 -12.62
N ASP A 728 -0.09 -19.07 -13.72
CA ASP A 728 0.32 -18.70 -15.07
C ASP A 728 -0.25 -17.34 -15.48
N GLY A 729 0.65 -16.42 -15.87
CA GLY A 729 0.29 -15.13 -16.47
C GLY A 729 -0.10 -14.02 -15.50
N ILE A 730 -0.16 -14.28 -14.17
CA ILE A 730 -0.48 -13.26 -13.15
C ILE A 730 0.64 -13.16 -12.13
N TYR A 731 1.27 -11.98 -12.08
CA TYR A 731 2.33 -11.66 -11.12
C TYR A 731 1.76 -11.25 -9.77
N PRO A 732 2.48 -11.48 -8.66
CA PRO A 732 2.07 -10.98 -7.35
C PRO A 732 2.02 -9.46 -7.33
N CYS A 733 0.99 -8.89 -6.70
CA CYS A 733 0.92 -7.44 -6.48
C CYS A 733 2.09 -6.99 -5.61
N TYR A 734 2.60 -5.78 -5.86
CA TYR A 734 3.46 -5.11 -4.88
C TYR A 734 2.67 -4.89 -3.57
N PRO A 735 3.25 -5.20 -2.39
CA PRO A 735 2.55 -5.10 -1.12
C PRO A 735 2.17 -3.66 -0.80
N GLN A 736 1.22 -3.49 0.13
CA GLN A 736 0.87 -2.15 0.58
C GLN A 736 2.08 -1.47 1.22
N LEU A 737 2.28 -0.18 0.93
CA LEU A 737 3.34 0.60 1.57
C LEU A 737 3.07 0.64 3.09
N PRO A 738 4.06 0.32 3.94
CA PRO A 738 3.85 0.13 5.37
C PRO A 738 3.29 1.37 6.05
N THR A 739 2.37 1.15 6.99
CA THR A 739 1.95 2.19 7.93
C THR A 739 2.76 2.05 9.21
N LEU A 740 3.52 3.09 9.54
CA LEU A 740 4.29 3.14 10.78
C LEU A 740 3.42 3.71 11.92
N LYS A 741 3.77 3.37 13.17
CA LYS A 741 3.14 3.96 14.36
C LYS A 741 3.59 5.42 14.53
N THR A 742 2.75 6.36 14.08
CA THR A 742 2.96 7.79 14.32
C THR A 742 2.32 8.26 15.64
N VAL A 743 3.07 9.01 16.46
CA VAL A 743 2.50 9.96 17.43
C VAL A 743 2.96 11.37 17.03
N SER A 744 2.12 12.11 16.29
CA SER A 744 2.39 13.53 16.03
C SER A 744 1.62 14.38 17.03
N ALA A 745 2.30 15.17 17.86
CA ALA A 745 1.65 16.14 18.73
C ALA A 745 1.01 17.27 17.90
N PRO A 746 -0.21 17.72 18.20
CA PRO A 746 -0.81 18.88 17.55
C PRO A 746 0.03 20.14 17.83
N GLU A 747 0.34 20.92 16.79
CA GLU A 747 1.13 22.16 16.91
C GLU A 747 0.25 23.43 17.02
N LYS A 748 -1.07 23.28 17.13
CA LYS A 748 -2.04 24.39 17.06
C LYS A 748 -1.81 25.48 18.11
N ASP A 749 -1.29 25.14 19.29
CA ASP A 749 -0.97 26.14 20.31
C ASP A 749 0.31 26.92 20.02
N LYS A 750 1.26 26.34 19.26
CA LYS A 750 2.54 26.98 18.93
C LYS A 750 2.40 28.06 17.84
N ILE A 751 1.34 28.03 17.05
CA ILE A 751 1.11 28.96 15.92
C ILE A 751 0.30 30.20 16.30
N LYS A 752 -0.30 30.23 17.50
CA LYS A 752 -1.13 31.37 17.95
C LYS A 752 -0.30 32.65 18.05
N GLY A 753 -0.75 33.70 17.38
CA GLY A 753 -0.11 35.03 17.41
C GLY A 753 1.12 35.20 16.51
N LEU A 754 1.47 34.21 15.68
CA LEU A 754 2.51 34.37 14.66
C LEU A 754 1.95 34.98 13.36
N PRO A 755 2.78 35.76 12.64
CA PRO A 755 2.41 36.21 11.29
C PRO A 755 2.46 35.05 10.29
N THR A 756 1.69 35.17 9.21
CA THR A 756 1.78 34.24 8.07
C THR A 756 3.15 34.30 7.44
N CYS A 757 3.69 33.14 7.05
CA CYS A 757 5.01 33.08 6.43
C CYS A 757 5.03 33.95 5.19
N PHE A 758 4.12 33.72 4.26
CA PHE A 758 4.01 34.54 3.06
C PHE A 758 2.81 35.48 3.26
N PRO A 759 3.02 36.80 3.46
CA PRO A 759 1.93 37.75 3.62
C PRO A 759 1.18 37.84 2.30
N THR A 760 -0.11 37.51 2.33
CA THR A 760 -0.90 37.31 1.12
C THR A 760 -1.91 38.42 0.88
N ASN A 761 -2.19 39.24 1.90
CA ASN A 761 -3.15 40.34 1.85
C ASN A 761 -4.44 39.91 1.14
N CYS A 762 -5.03 38.78 1.54
CA CYS A 762 -6.18 38.18 0.85
C CYS A 762 -7.35 39.16 0.70
N ALA A 763 -7.64 39.94 1.75
CA ALA A 763 -8.66 41.00 1.73
C ALA A 763 -8.44 42.06 0.63
N CYS A 764 -7.22 42.22 0.13
CA CYS A 764 -6.91 43.16 -0.95
C CYS A 764 -7.17 42.58 -2.35
N ARG A 765 -7.46 41.28 -2.47
CA ARG A 765 -7.76 40.61 -3.73
C ARG A 765 -9.26 40.71 -3.99
N LYS A 766 -9.64 41.59 -4.92
CA LYS A 766 -11.05 41.91 -5.17
C LYS A 766 -11.72 40.94 -6.15
N THR A 767 -10.95 40.05 -6.79
CA THR A 767 -11.48 39.06 -7.74
C THR A 767 -11.10 37.64 -7.33
N GLU A 768 -11.97 36.68 -7.65
CA GLU A 768 -11.73 35.24 -7.48
C GLU A 768 -10.41 34.80 -8.13
N ARG A 769 -10.10 35.38 -9.29
CA ARG A 769 -8.87 35.10 -10.04
C ARG A 769 -7.61 35.52 -9.30
N GLU A 770 -7.59 36.75 -8.78
CA GLU A 770 -6.46 37.24 -7.99
C GLU A 770 -6.31 36.48 -6.66
N CYS A 771 -7.43 36.06 -6.08
CA CYS A 771 -7.47 35.32 -4.84
C CYS A 771 -6.77 33.96 -4.96
N PHE A 772 -7.19 33.11 -5.91
CA PHE A 772 -6.62 31.78 -6.06
C PHE A 772 -5.17 31.76 -6.60
N GLN A 773 -4.70 32.86 -7.20
CA GLN A 773 -3.29 33.00 -7.62
C GLN A 773 -2.32 33.35 -6.47
N THR A 774 -2.84 33.54 -5.26
CA THR A 774 -2.06 33.90 -4.08
C THR A 774 -2.00 32.72 -3.09
N SER A 775 -0.80 32.22 -2.76
CA SER A 775 -0.65 31.05 -1.87
C SER A 775 -1.16 31.34 -0.46
N GLY A 776 -2.28 30.74 -0.06
CA GLY A 776 -2.85 30.96 1.27
C GLY A 776 -4.16 31.72 1.27
N CYS A 777 -4.60 32.23 0.12
CA CYS A 777 -5.93 32.79 -0.03
C CYS A 777 -6.92 31.77 -0.61
N SER A 778 -8.19 31.97 -0.28
CA SER A 778 -9.32 31.21 -0.81
C SER A 778 -10.50 32.15 -1.04
N TRP A 779 -11.22 31.92 -2.13
CA TRP A 779 -12.42 32.69 -2.45
C TRP A 779 -13.64 32.07 -1.75
N CYS A 780 -14.28 32.82 -0.86
CA CYS A 780 -15.46 32.39 -0.14
C CYS A 780 -16.71 32.78 -0.90
N ASN A 781 -17.49 31.78 -1.27
CA ASN A 781 -18.75 31.95 -1.98
C ASN A 781 -19.96 31.48 -1.16
N SER A 782 -19.74 30.87 0.00
CA SER A 782 -20.80 30.34 0.86
C SER A 782 -20.52 30.56 2.35
N ASP A 783 -21.59 30.79 3.10
CA ASP A 783 -21.57 30.96 4.55
C ASP A 783 -21.36 29.62 5.30
N VAL A 784 -21.38 29.66 6.64
CA VAL A 784 -21.20 28.45 7.48
C VAL A 784 -22.26 27.38 7.21
N LYS A 785 -23.46 27.76 6.76
CA LYS A 785 -24.58 26.87 6.44
C LYS A 785 -24.52 26.36 5.00
N GLY A 786 -23.64 26.91 4.17
CA GLY A 786 -23.48 26.60 2.75
C GLY A 786 -24.35 27.48 1.84
N ASP A 787 -24.97 28.53 2.38
CA ASP A 787 -25.80 29.47 1.62
C ASP A 787 -24.90 30.47 0.86
N LEU A 788 -25.30 30.81 -0.37
CA LEU A 788 -24.48 31.64 -1.28
C LEU A 788 -24.33 33.08 -0.77
N VAL A 789 -23.08 33.56 -0.74
CA VAL A 789 -22.73 34.96 -0.49
C VAL A 789 -22.70 35.70 -1.83
N VAL A 790 -23.59 36.68 -2.00
CA VAL A 790 -23.92 37.32 -3.30
C VAL A 790 -22.70 37.88 -4.04
N ASP A 791 -21.78 38.54 -3.33
CA ASP A 791 -20.61 39.19 -3.95
C ASP A 791 -19.31 38.38 -3.81
N GLY A 792 -19.32 37.32 -2.99
CA GLY A 792 -18.12 36.57 -2.58
C GLY A 792 -17.01 37.46 -1.99
N PHE A 793 -16.00 36.87 -1.37
CA PHE A 793 -14.83 37.64 -0.93
C PHE A 793 -13.60 36.76 -0.81
N CYS A 794 -12.42 37.37 -0.82
CA CYS A 794 -11.16 36.67 -0.63
C CYS A 794 -10.70 36.76 0.81
N ASP A 795 -10.44 35.62 1.45
CA ASP A 795 -9.87 35.55 2.78
C ASP A 795 -8.83 34.42 2.87
N LEU A 796 -8.27 34.24 4.06
CA LEU A 796 -7.32 33.19 4.38
C LEU A 796 -7.95 31.80 4.21
N LYS A 797 -7.17 30.85 3.67
CA LYS A 797 -7.58 29.44 3.49
C LYS A 797 -8.01 28.80 4.80
N GLU A 798 -7.41 29.16 5.92
CA GLU A 798 -7.74 28.64 7.24
C GLU A 798 -9.13 29.03 7.71
N ILE A 799 -9.74 30.07 7.12
CA ILE A 799 -11.11 30.51 7.40
C ILE A 799 -12.09 29.84 6.43
N CYS A 800 -11.61 29.51 5.22
CA CYS A 800 -12.46 29.16 4.09
C CYS A 800 -11.76 28.20 3.11
N PRO A 801 -11.38 26.99 3.54
CA PRO A 801 -10.44 26.14 2.81
C PRO A 801 -11.03 25.52 1.53
N SER A 802 -12.37 25.47 1.43
CA SER A 802 -13.11 24.87 0.31
C SER A 802 -14.20 25.80 -0.23
N GLN A 803 -13.94 27.11 -0.25
CA GLN A 803 -14.91 28.15 -0.66
C GLN A 803 -16.14 28.32 0.26
N GLN A 804 -16.19 27.56 1.37
CA GLN A 804 -17.20 27.65 2.40
C GLN A 804 -16.58 28.13 3.71
N CYS A 805 -17.23 29.09 4.36
CA CYS A 805 -16.82 29.63 5.65
C CYS A 805 -16.87 28.58 6.78
N LEU A 806 -15.84 28.52 7.62
CA LEU A 806 -15.80 27.63 8.79
C LEU A 806 -16.53 28.16 10.01
N ASN A 807 -16.59 29.48 10.17
CA ASN A 807 -17.19 30.16 11.32
C ASN A 807 -17.91 31.45 10.90
N GLU A 808 -18.76 31.98 11.78
CA GLU A 808 -19.54 33.20 11.51
C GLU A 808 -18.66 34.47 11.41
N GLU A 809 -17.39 34.40 11.83
CA GLU A 809 -16.40 35.49 11.68
C GLU A 809 -15.83 35.61 10.25
N CYS A 810 -16.23 34.70 9.34
CA CYS A 810 -15.86 34.71 7.93
C CYS A 810 -16.70 35.75 7.17
N GLU A 811 -16.22 36.99 7.13
CA GLU A 811 -16.86 38.11 6.44
C GLU A 811 -15.85 38.89 5.58
N ALA A 812 -16.35 39.63 4.60
CA ALA A 812 -15.52 40.47 3.72
C ALA A 812 -14.78 41.56 4.51
N LYS A 813 -13.45 41.48 4.53
CA LYS A 813 -12.58 42.46 5.18
C LYS A 813 -12.17 43.57 4.21
N CYS A 814 -12.13 44.81 4.69
CA CYS A 814 -11.58 45.94 3.93
C CYS A 814 -10.04 45.84 3.85
N CYS A 815 -9.44 46.49 2.85
CA CYS A 815 -7.99 46.54 2.68
C CYS A 815 -7.47 47.99 2.62
N GLY A 816 -6.40 48.28 3.36
CA GLY A 816 -5.66 49.54 3.26
C GLY A 816 -6.45 50.76 3.72
N SER A 817 -6.30 51.89 3.01
CA SER A 817 -6.94 53.17 3.35
C SER A 817 -8.47 53.16 3.27
N GLU A 818 -9.07 52.13 2.66
CA GLU A 818 -10.54 51.92 2.64
C GLU A 818 -11.10 51.53 4.03
N CYS A 819 -10.25 51.13 4.99
CA CYS A 819 -10.65 50.73 6.35
C CYS A 819 -10.80 51.89 7.36
N ASN A 820 -10.43 53.12 6.99
CA ASN A 820 -10.63 54.30 7.84
C ASN A 820 -11.86 55.08 7.38
N PRO A 821 -13.00 55.03 8.09
CA PRO A 821 -14.08 55.98 7.85
C PRO A 821 -13.73 57.30 8.55
N SER A 822 -12.72 58.03 8.06
CA SER A 822 -12.52 59.43 8.48
C SER A 822 -13.41 60.34 7.63
N SER A 823 -14.51 60.75 8.25
CA SER A 823 -15.36 61.91 7.97
C SER A 823 -15.01 62.81 6.77
N SER A 824 -16.06 63.03 5.98
CA SER A 824 -16.44 64.25 5.24
C SER A 824 -16.43 64.12 3.70
N SER A 825 -17.64 64.18 3.13
CA SER A 825 -18.10 65.43 2.53
C SER A 825 -19.60 65.38 2.29
N ALA A 826 -20.34 66.18 3.05
CA ALA A 826 -21.61 66.72 2.58
C ALA A 826 -21.29 67.76 1.50
N ALA A 827 -21.75 67.52 0.27
CA ALA A 827 -22.00 68.53 -0.76
C ALA A 827 -23.17 68.00 -1.61
N LEU A 828 -24.40 68.41 -1.30
CA LEU A 828 -25.13 69.48 -2.00
C LEU A 828 -25.45 69.17 -3.49
N SER A 829 -26.70 68.75 -3.65
CA SER A 829 -27.70 68.88 -4.73
C SER A 829 -27.44 69.71 -6.01
N VAL A 830 -28.19 69.29 -7.06
CA VAL A 830 -28.73 70.00 -8.25
C VAL A 830 -27.97 69.79 -9.57
N GLY A 831 -28.66 69.17 -10.55
CA GLY A 831 -28.18 69.09 -11.93
C GLY A 831 -28.93 68.13 -12.86
N VAL A 832 -30.26 68.16 -12.88
CA VAL A 832 -31.04 67.61 -14.01
C VAL A 832 -30.77 68.50 -15.21
N GLY A 833 -30.09 67.99 -16.25
CA GLY A 833 -29.99 68.72 -17.52
C GLY A 833 -28.76 68.52 -18.40
N VAL A 834 -28.13 67.33 -18.49
CA VAL A 834 -27.13 67.05 -19.56
C VAL A 834 -27.24 65.63 -20.14
N GLY A 835 -28.22 64.81 -19.71
CA GLY A 835 -28.35 63.42 -20.16
C GLY A 835 -28.78 63.23 -21.63
N ALA A 836 -29.48 64.21 -22.22
CA ALA A 836 -30.03 64.06 -23.57
C ALA A 836 -28.99 64.23 -24.70
N ALA A 837 -27.94 65.04 -24.48
CA ALA A 837 -26.92 65.28 -25.52
C ALA A 837 -25.91 64.12 -25.64
N VAL A 838 -25.57 63.48 -24.52
CA VAL A 838 -24.60 62.37 -24.48
C VAL A 838 -25.19 61.09 -25.11
N VAL A 839 -26.48 60.83 -24.90
CA VAL A 839 -27.17 59.69 -25.50
C VAL A 839 -27.29 59.83 -27.02
N ILE A 840 -27.51 61.05 -27.54
CA ILE A 840 -27.56 61.30 -28.98
C ILE A 840 -26.19 61.10 -29.64
N ILE A 841 -25.10 61.50 -28.97
CA ILE A 841 -23.73 61.29 -29.49
C ILE A 841 -23.36 59.81 -29.51
N ILE A 842 -23.75 59.03 -28.49
CA ILE A 842 -23.50 57.58 -28.44
C ILE A 842 -24.30 56.85 -29.54
N VAL A 843 -25.55 57.23 -29.78
CA VAL A 843 -26.37 56.62 -30.84
C VAL A 843 -25.80 56.93 -32.23
N ILE A 844 -25.30 58.15 -32.47
CA ILE A 844 -24.63 58.51 -33.73
C ILE A 844 -23.34 57.68 -33.91
N PHE A 845 -22.55 57.49 -32.85
CA PHE A 845 -21.34 56.66 -32.90
C PHE A 845 -21.65 55.19 -33.21
N VAL A 846 -22.69 54.63 -32.61
CA VAL A 846 -23.11 53.24 -32.86
C VAL A 846 -23.62 53.06 -34.30
N VAL A 847 -24.39 54.02 -34.83
CA VAL A 847 -24.87 53.98 -36.21
C VAL A 847 -23.71 54.11 -37.22
N VAL A 848 -22.74 54.99 -36.97
CA VAL A 848 -21.54 55.12 -37.82
C VAL A 848 -20.67 53.86 -37.76
N PHE A 849 -20.56 53.21 -36.61
CA PHE A 849 -19.80 51.98 -36.44
C PHE A 849 -20.48 50.79 -37.15
N ILE A 850 -21.81 50.70 -37.11
CA ILE A 850 -22.58 49.66 -37.81
C ILE A 850 -22.55 49.87 -39.34
N VAL A 851 -22.54 51.11 -39.82
CA VAL A 851 -22.44 51.41 -41.26
C VAL A 851 -21.02 51.20 -41.79
N ARG A 852 -19.97 51.40 -40.99
CA ARG A 852 -18.57 51.09 -41.38
C ARG A 852 -18.23 49.60 -41.34
N ARG A 853 -18.92 48.78 -40.55
CA ARG A 853 -18.64 47.33 -40.43
C ARG A 853 -19.28 46.45 -41.52
N ARG A 854 -20.00 47.05 -42.48
CA ARG A 854 -20.62 46.33 -43.62
C ARG A 854 -19.77 46.28 -44.89
N GLN A 855 -18.52 46.75 -44.86
CA GLN A 855 -17.57 46.54 -45.96
C GLN A 855 -16.20 46.13 -45.39
N GLY A 856 -15.82 44.88 -45.66
CA GLY A 856 -14.47 44.36 -45.43
C GLY A 856 -14.39 43.35 -44.30
N GLU A 857 -14.33 42.07 -44.67
CA GLU A 857 -13.29 41.09 -44.30
C GLU A 857 -13.85 39.67 -44.10
N THR A 858 -13.53 38.84 -45.09
CA THR A 858 -13.44 37.38 -45.03
C THR A 858 -12.19 36.99 -44.25
N ALA A 859 -12.31 36.13 -43.24
CA ALA A 859 -11.22 35.40 -42.58
C ALA A 859 -11.79 34.01 -42.24
N ASP A 860 -11.48 32.95 -42.99
CA ASP A 860 -10.24 32.15 -43.06
C ASP A 860 -9.97 31.38 -41.75
N ASP A 861 -10.56 30.18 -41.67
CA ASP A 861 -10.36 29.17 -40.64
C ASP A 861 -9.13 28.32 -40.98
N THR A 862 -7.95 28.69 -40.49
CA THR A 862 -6.82 27.76 -40.32
C THR A 862 -5.75 28.42 -39.46
N TYR A 863 -5.53 27.99 -38.22
CA TYR A 863 -4.25 28.17 -37.54
C TYR A 863 -4.15 27.25 -36.31
N LEU A 864 -3.60 26.05 -36.52
CA LEU A 864 -2.81 25.34 -35.53
C LEU A 864 -1.72 24.61 -36.31
N ASP A 865 -0.55 25.25 -36.44
CA ASP A 865 0.67 24.53 -36.78
C ASP A 865 1.85 25.13 -36.03
N VAL A 866 2.62 24.25 -35.39
CA VAL A 866 3.99 24.52 -34.95
C VAL A 866 4.81 23.27 -35.29
N THR A 867 5.37 23.32 -36.50
CA THR A 867 6.66 22.75 -36.94
C THR A 867 7.05 21.35 -36.43
N HIS A 868 6.94 20.36 -37.31
CA HIS A 868 7.71 19.12 -37.28
C HIS A 868 8.68 19.09 -38.47
N ASP A 869 9.98 18.98 -38.18
CA ASP A 869 10.96 18.48 -39.13
C ASP A 869 10.78 16.96 -39.24
N ASN A 870 10.40 16.49 -40.43
CA ASN A 870 10.26 15.07 -40.75
C ASN A 870 11.50 14.60 -41.53
N GLU A 871 12.26 13.67 -40.96
CA GLU A 871 13.06 12.73 -41.76
C GLU A 871 12.32 11.40 -41.91
N VAL A 872 12.22 10.96 -43.16
CA VAL A 872 11.42 9.84 -43.66
C VAL A 872 12.22 8.54 -43.60
N PHE A 873 11.65 7.47 -43.03
CA PHE A 873 12.01 6.09 -43.43
C PHE A 873 10.78 5.18 -43.50
N ASN A 874 10.69 4.48 -44.65
CA ASN A 874 9.58 3.64 -45.08
C ASN A 874 9.48 2.30 -44.33
N SER A 875 8.25 1.79 -44.28
CA SER A 875 7.78 0.54 -43.67
C SER A 875 8.20 -0.73 -44.41
N VAL A 876 8.28 -1.87 -43.70
CA VAL A 876 7.86 -3.21 -44.17
C VAL A 876 7.50 -4.14 -42.98
N GLY A 877 6.33 -4.79 -43.04
CA GLY A 877 6.13 -6.20 -42.67
C GLY A 877 5.64 -6.56 -41.27
N GLY A 878 4.40 -7.04 -41.14
CA GLY A 878 3.77 -7.39 -39.86
C GLY A 878 3.99 -8.81 -39.33
N LYS A 879 3.66 -9.01 -38.04
CA LYS A 879 3.11 -10.23 -37.41
C LYS A 879 2.78 -10.01 -35.92
N LYS A 880 1.73 -10.73 -35.48
CA LYS A 880 1.17 -10.98 -34.13
C LYS A 880 1.87 -10.35 -32.91
N HIS A 881 1.09 -9.56 -32.15
CA HIS A 881 1.51 -8.95 -30.88
C HIS A 881 1.57 -9.97 -29.73
N VAL A 882 2.75 -10.03 -29.10
CA VAL A 882 3.00 -10.56 -27.75
C VAL A 882 3.11 -9.35 -26.84
N TYR A 883 2.34 -9.32 -25.75
CA TYR A 883 2.41 -8.26 -24.74
C TYR A 883 3.68 -8.45 -23.91
N ASN A 884 4.77 -7.75 -24.24
CA ASN A 884 5.91 -7.46 -23.38
C ASN A 884 6.99 -6.77 -24.21
N GLU A 885 6.97 -5.43 -24.28
CA GLU A 885 8.15 -4.58 -24.50
C GLU A 885 7.73 -3.10 -24.54
N ALA A 886 8.25 -2.30 -23.62
CA ALA A 886 8.20 -0.85 -23.69
C ALA A 886 9.35 -0.37 -24.60
N PRO A 887 9.11 0.46 -25.63
CA PRO A 887 10.21 0.96 -26.46
C PRO A 887 11.00 2.06 -25.72
N HIS A 888 12.27 1.77 -25.42
CA HIS A 888 13.31 2.76 -25.15
C HIS A 888 13.70 3.47 -26.46
N TYR A 889 13.75 4.81 -26.52
CA TYR A 889 14.60 5.70 -27.39
C TYR A 889 14.23 7.18 -27.13
N TYR A 890 15.05 8.24 -27.21
CA TYR A 890 16.50 8.53 -27.32
C TYR A 890 16.73 9.95 -26.75
N LEU A 891 17.94 10.20 -26.21
CA LEU A 891 18.48 11.53 -25.88
C LEU A 891 18.84 12.30 -27.17
N THR A 892 18.62 13.61 -27.17
CA THR A 892 19.33 14.56 -28.05
C THR A 892 20.10 15.56 -27.19
N GLU A 893 21.37 15.73 -27.54
CA GLU A 893 22.37 16.61 -26.94
C GLU A 893 21.96 18.08 -27.07
N LEU A 894 22.09 18.85 -25.99
CA LEU A 894 22.04 20.31 -26.01
C LEU A 894 23.48 20.84 -25.98
N GLY A 895 23.92 21.42 -27.10
CA GLY A 895 25.08 22.31 -27.15
C GLY A 895 24.78 23.67 -26.50
N PRO A 896 25.81 24.44 -26.09
CA PRO A 896 25.63 25.65 -25.31
C PRO A 896 25.26 26.82 -26.22
N LEU A 897 24.34 27.67 -25.78
CA LEU A 897 24.12 29.00 -26.37
C LEU A 897 24.26 30.05 -25.27
N GLU A 898 25.10 31.03 -25.59
CA GLU A 898 25.36 32.30 -24.88
C GLU A 898 24.11 33.14 -24.64
#